data_AF-F4KPS0-F1
#
_entry.id   AF-F4KPS0-F1
#
_cell.length_a   1.000
_cell.length_b   1.000
_cell.length_c   1.000
_cell.angle_alpha   90.00
_cell.angle_beta   90.00
_cell.angle_gamma   90.00
#
_symmetry.space_group_name_H-M   'P 1'
#
loop_
_entity.id
_entity.type
_entity.pdbx_description
1 polymer ?
#
loop_
_entity_poly.entity_id
_entity_poly.type
_entity_poly.pdbx_seq_one_letter_code
_entity_poly.pdbx_strand_id
1 'polypeptide(L)'
;MTFLQTDYLTYFQNMKSRILFFVATLMAAVGLQAQTLQCSPEKPVAGETVTLSYDQSKTILVNEKELKATALLLNNNPTGDRFQIEDVEFTAEKGVFKAKLSIPAHVNVFYIAFANEVDGAKDNNKGQGYGFALYQADRKKILPGTKGNIGLVKGRYASFANVERNPAEAFALIVEEFEATPSSRKDPVLLSFCAVEGKRNKNEAMVAEAKKMAEALVMDNKASEQDLFTAYQTYRVLDEKAALAPLTEKIKKKYPKGLLVRSEKMEALSMEKDLSKKVALYESLSALPFTAAEKPALQGVVSSLASGFLMKKDWPNFEKYLSPITDKIRKASMLNSAAWSLCGEGIVKEVSTADAVLSAKYSKQSIDLIKSLQAAKNRADIPFNKSPKQMKEDSKAYLGMFSDTYAVSLYRTGKYTEALEYQQAYNETQKFSDPETNERYCIYLEKAKGGKEAEAMLEKLITKGAASEAMKTQFVRLFQANNSPEAAAQRYLNNLELEAKANKKEELRKKMIDREAPDFKLRNLKGEEVALSSLKGKVVILDFWATWCGPCKASFPGMQKSLEASKDRSDVVFLFIDTWEKGDNKEKAAAEFIEKNQYNFNVLMDNDDKVVGSYKVEGIPTKFIVGKDGRIKFMSVGFNGTETLIEEVAAMIDLASEVKP
;
A
#
# COMPACT_ATOMS: atom_id res chain seq x y z
N MET A 1 17.97 -25.20 40.91
CA MET A 1 17.23 -26.01 39.92
C MET A 1 15.72 -26.08 40.20
N THR A 2 15.24 -25.73 41.40
CA THR A 2 13.83 -25.92 41.81
C THR A 2 12.94 -24.67 41.75
N PHE A 3 13.49 -23.46 41.64
CA PHE A 3 12.70 -22.21 41.57
C PHE A 3 12.20 -21.84 40.15
N LEU A 4 12.82 -22.36 39.08
CA LEU A 4 12.40 -22.10 37.68
C LEU A 4 11.30 -23.05 37.18
N GLN A 5 11.06 -24.18 37.87
CA GLN A 5 10.05 -25.16 37.48
C GLN A 5 8.63 -24.76 37.91
N THR A 6 8.52 -24.02 39.01
CA THR A 6 7.23 -23.66 39.64
C THR A 6 6.48 -22.60 38.84
N ASP A 7 7.17 -21.55 38.38
CA ASP A 7 6.56 -20.51 37.53
C ASP A 7 6.15 -21.05 36.14
N TYR A 8 6.87 -22.05 35.63
CA TYR A 8 6.54 -22.74 34.38
C TYR A 8 5.22 -23.52 34.46
N LEU A 9 4.98 -24.22 35.57
CA LEU A 9 3.76 -24.99 35.78
C LEU A 9 2.53 -24.09 35.95
N THR A 10 2.67 -22.95 36.63
CA THR A 10 1.58 -21.98 36.82
C THR A 10 1.24 -21.24 35.52
N TYR A 11 2.25 -20.91 34.69
CA TYR A 11 2.04 -20.40 33.34
C TYR A 11 1.29 -21.42 32.47
N PHE A 12 1.67 -22.70 32.48
CA PHE A 12 0.99 -23.74 31.70
C PHE A 12 -0.43 -24.05 32.21
N GLN A 13 -0.71 -23.95 33.51
CA GLN A 13 -2.07 -24.10 34.04
C GLN A 13 -2.98 -22.92 33.63
N ASN A 14 -2.47 -21.69 33.69
CA ASN A 14 -3.17 -20.51 33.18
C ASN A 14 -3.30 -20.55 31.65
N MET A 15 -2.32 -21.10 30.95
CA MET A 15 -2.38 -21.36 29.51
C MET A 15 -3.43 -22.42 29.19
N LYS A 16 -3.56 -23.52 29.95
CA LYS A 16 -4.62 -24.52 29.78
C LYS A 16 -6.02 -23.93 29.98
N SER A 17 -6.21 -23.08 30.99
CA SER A 17 -7.50 -22.41 31.23
C SER A 17 -7.82 -21.39 30.13
N ARG A 18 -6.80 -20.70 29.58
CA ARG A 18 -6.94 -19.85 28.40
C ARG A 18 -7.18 -20.67 27.13
N ILE A 19 -6.51 -21.81 26.95
CA ILE A 19 -6.70 -22.76 25.85
C ILE A 19 -8.13 -23.28 25.85
N LEU A 20 -8.72 -23.60 27.01
CA LEU A 20 -10.14 -23.99 27.11
C LEU A 20 -11.09 -22.86 26.66
N PHE A 21 -10.81 -21.61 27.03
CA PHE A 21 -11.56 -20.45 26.55
C PHE A 21 -11.35 -20.21 25.04
N PHE A 22 -10.12 -20.38 24.55
CA PHE A 22 -9.75 -20.28 23.14
C PHE A 22 -10.42 -21.38 22.30
N VAL A 23 -10.49 -22.61 22.78
CA VAL A 23 -11.15 -23.75 22.13
C VAL A 23 -12.66 -23.52 22.02
N ALA A 24 -13.29 -22.90 23.02
CA ALA A 24 -14.69 -22.50 22.95
C ALA A 24 -14.93 -21.38 21.92
N THR A 25 -14.04 -20.38 21.85
CA THR A 25 -14.11 -19.32 20.81
C THR A 25 -13.76 -19.82 19.41
N LEU A 26 -12.86 -20.80 19.28
CA LEU A 26 -12.49 -21.43 18.01
C LEU A 26 -13.67 -22.25 17.47
N MET A 27 -14.37 -23.01 18.32
CA MET A 27 -15.58 -23.75 17.93
C MET A 27 -16.75 -22.82 17.55
N ALA A 28 -16.93 -21.71 18.25
CA ALA A 28 -17.92 -20.69 17.88
C ALA A 28 -17.56 -19.98 16.55
N ALA A 29 -16.28 -19.70 16.31
CA ALA A 29 -15.78 -19.12 15.06
C ALA A 29 -15.91 -20.09 13.87
N VAL A 30 -15.64 -21.39 14.06
CA VAL A 30 -15.88 -22.43 13.04
C VAL A 30 -17.39 -22.56 12.74
N GLY A 31 -18.25 -22.47 13.76
CA GLY A 31 -19.71 -22.48 13.59
C GLY A 31 -20.26 -21.27 12.84
N LEU A 32 -19.76 -20.06 13.12
CA LEU A 32 -20.12 -18.85 12.35
C LEU A 32 -19.55 -18.89 10.92
N GLN A 33 -18.29 -19.34 10.77
CA GLN A 33 -17.66 -19.50 9.46
C GLN A 33 -18.49 -20.43 8.56
N ALA A 34 -18.90 -21.60 9.07
CA ALA A 34 -19.69 -22.57 8.31
C ALA A 34 -21.10 -22.05 7.92
N GLN A 35 -21.59 -21.01 8.56
CA GLN A 35 -22.85 -20.35 8.19
C GLN A 35 -22.70 -19.31 7.07
N THR A 36 -21.50 -18.78 6.87
CA THR A 36 -21.24 -17.70 5.90
C THR A 36 -20.38 -18.16 4.72
N LEU A 37 -19.33 -18.95 4.94
CA LEU A 37 -18.52 -19.57 3.90
C LEU A 37 -18.33 -21.07 4.16
N GLN A 38 -18.88 -21.89 3.28
CA GLN A 38 -18.76 -23.34 3.31
C GLN A 38 -17.71 -23.81 2.30
N CYS A 39 -16.99 -24.87 2.67
CA CYS A 39 -16.06 -25.59 1.79
C CYS A 39 -16.53 -27.04 1.66
N SER A 40 -16.55 -27.55 0.44
CA SER A 40 -16.89 -28.94 0.12
C SER A 40 -15.76 -29.58 -0.70
N PRO A 41 -15.14 -30.67 -0.22
CA PRO A 41 -15.42 -31.36 1.05
C PRO A 41 -15.08 -30.51 2.29
N GLU A 42 -15.80 -30.70 3.40
CA GLU A 42 -15.58 -29.95 4.67
C GLU A 42 -14.17 -30.13 5.25
N LYS A 43 -13.56 -31.29 4.98
CA LYS A 43 -12.20 -31.65 5.39
C LYS A 43 -11.30 -31.76 4.17
N PRO A 44 -10.91 -30.65 3.56
CA PRO A 44 -10.20 -30.68 2.29
C PRO A 44 -8.80 -31.28 2.44
N VAL A 45 -8.28 -31.90 1.38
CA VAL A 45 -6.95 -32.49 1.28
C VAL A 45 -6.13 -31.78 0.21
N ALA A 46 -4.80 -31.75 0.36
CA ALA A 46 -3.94 -31.12 -0.63
C ALA A 46 -4.00 -31.86 -1.98
N GLY A 47 -3.99 -31.13 -3.10
CA GLY A 47 -4.08 -31.68 -4.45
C GLY A 47 -5.51 -31.84 -4.99
N GLU A 48 -6.55 -31.58 -4.18
CA GLU A 48 -7.94 -31.66 -4.64
C GLU A 48 -8.53 -30.30 -5.04
N THR A 49 -9.62 -30.33 -5.81
CA THR A 49 -10.43 -29.15 -6.08
C THR A 49 -11.59 -29.10 -5.09
N VAL A 50 -11.72 -28.00 -4.37
CA VAL A 50 -12.85 -27.74 -3.46
C VAL A 50 -13.89 -26.85 -4.11
N THR A 51 -15.13 -26.94 -3.62
CA THR A 51 -16.20 -25.99 -3.91
C THR A 51 -16.44 -25.11 -2.70
N LEU A 52 -16.39 -23.79 -2.90
CA LEU A 52 -16.67 -22.78 -1.89
C LEU A 52 -18.08 -22.22 -2.12
N SER A 53 -18.85 -22.02 -1.05
CA SER A 53 -20.19 -21.40 -1.10
C SER A 53 -20.28 -20.30 -0.05
N TYR A 54 -20.48 -19.06 -0.50
CA TYR A 54 -20.47 -17.85 0.29
C TYR A 54 -21.87 -17.20 0.31
N ASP A 55 -22.44 -17.10 1.50
CA ASP A 55 -23.70 -16.40 1.76
C ASP A 55 -23.41 -14.99 2.30
N GLN A 56 -23.44 -14.00 1.42
CA GLN A 56 -23.17 -12.61 1.78
C GLN A 56 -24.29 -11.93 2.56
N SER A 57 -25.48 -12.55 2.68
CA SER A 57 -26.66 -11.91 3.28
C SER A 57 -26.47 -11.49 4.73
N LYS A 58 -25.47 -12.07 5.40
CA LYS A 58 -25.13 -11.84 6.80
C LYS A 58 -23.85 -11.02 6.99
N THR A 59 -23.30 -10.47 5.91
CA THR A 59 -22.01 -9.78 5.92
C THR A 59 -22.17 -8.32 5.52
N ILE A 60 -21.10 -7.55 5.67
CA ILE A 60 -21.07 -6.15 5.23
C ILE A 60 -21.19 -6.02 3.69
N LEU A 61 -21.08 -7.14 2.97
CA LEU A 61 -21.14 -7.21 1.50
C LEU A 61 -22.54 -7.61 0.98
N VAL A 62 -23.59 -7.52 1.81
CA VAL A 62 -24.95 -7.98 1.48
C VAL A 62 -25.51 -7.46 0.15
N ASN A 63 -25.13 -6.25 -0.26
CA ASN A 63 -25.64 -5.59 -1.47
C ASN A 63 -24.70 -5.69 -2.67
N GLU A 64 -23.59 -6.41 -2.55
CA GLU A 64 -22.61 -6.53 -3.62
C GLU A 64 -23.10 -7.44 -4.73
N LYS A 65 -22.99 -6.96 -5.98
CA LYS A 65 -23.34 -7.73 -7.18
C LYS A 65 -22.18 -8.58 -7.67
N GLU A 66 -20.96 -8.12 -7.42
CA GLU A 66 -19.70 -8.76 -7.79
C GLU A 66 -18.77 -8.75 -6.57
N LEU A 67 -18.00 -9.83 -6.38
CA LEU A 67 -17.11 -9.98 -5.24
C LEU A 67 -15.66 -10.07 -5.70
N LYS A 68 -14.77 -9.28 -5.08
CA LYS A 68 -13.33 -9.52 -5.17
C LYS A 68 -12.96 -10.54 -4.11
N ALA A 69 -12.46 -11.70 -4.53
CA ALA A 69 -11.98 -12.72 -3.62
C ALA A 69 -10.59 -13.24 -4.03
N THR A 70 -9.74 -13.45 -3.02
CA THR A 70 -8.43 -14.07 -3.21
C THR A 70 -8.22 -15.20 -2.20
N ALA A 71 -7.43 -16.20 -2.59
CA ALA A 71 -7.00 -17.28 -1.73
C ALA A 71 -5.53 -17.08 -1.34
N LEU A 72 -5.27 -16.98 -0.03
CA LEU A 72 -3.92 -17.09 0.52
C LEU A 72 -3.64 -18.58 0.78
N LEU A 73 -2.74 -19.17 -0.01
CA LEU A 73 -2.36 -20.58 0.07
C LEU A 73 -1.00 -20.72 0.76
N LEU A 74 -0.93 -21.34 1.94
CA LEU A 74 0.31 -21.47 2.73
C LEU A 74 0.88 -22.89 2.72
N ASN A 75 2.21 -22.98 2.77
CA ASN A 75 2.97 -24.23 2.81
C ASN A 75 4.01 -24.23 3.95
N ASN A 76 4.73 -25.35 4.12
CA ASN A 76 5.80 -25.49 5.11
C ASN A 76 7.22 -25.28 4.54
N ASN A 77 7.37 -24.56 3.42
CA ASN A 77 8.67 -24.34 2.80
C ASN A 77 9.58 -23.49 3.72
N PRO A 78 10.75 -24.02 4.17
CA PRO A 78 11.63 -23.30 5.10
C PRO A 78 12.51 -22.25 4.41
N THR A 79 12.68 -22.31 3.08
CA THR A 79 13.70 -21.54 2.34
C THR A 79 13.16 -20.83 1.09
N GLY A 80 11.84 -20.85 0.86
CA GLY A 80 11.19 -20.20 -0.28
C GLY A 80 9.90 -19.48 0.12
N ASP A 81 9.08 -19.13 -0.87
CA ASP A 81 7.82 -18.42 -0.62
C ASP A 81 6.86 -19.30 0.18
N ARG A 82 6.62 -18.88 1.42
CA ARG A 82 5.79 -19.62 2.39
C ARG A 82 4.29 -19.55 2.08
N PHE A 83 3.92 -18.66 1.19
CA PHE A 83 2.57 -18.53 0.70
C PHE A 83 2.55 -18.04 -0.74
N GLN A 84 1.42 -18.26 -1.40
CA GLN A 84 1.07 -17.63 -2.66
C GLN A 84 -0.37 -17.10 -2.58
N ILE A 85 -0.67 -16.08 -3.38
CA ILE A 85 -2.02 -15.56 -3.53
C ILE A 85 -2.56 -15.96 -4.91
N GLU A 86 -3.79 -16.46 -4.94
CA GLU A 86 -4.55 -16.78 -6.15
C GLU A 86 -5.88 -16.04 -6.19
N ASP A 87 -6.40 -15.79 -7.38
CA ASP A 87 -7.75 -15.27 -7.56
C ASP A 87 -8.79 -16.37 -7.33
N VAL A 88 -9.93 -16.00 -6.77
CA VAL A 88 -11.06 -16.92 -6.57
C VAL A 88 -12.29 -16.33 -7.21
N GLU A 89 -12.67 -16.87 -8.37
CA GLU A 89 -13.80 -16.37 -9.14
C GLU A 89 -15.11 -16.95 -8.59
N PHE A 90 -15.88 -16.11 -7.89
CA PHE A 90 -17.19 -16.45 -7.38
C PHE A 90 -18.29 -16.04 -8.37
N THR A 91 -19.23 -16.94 -8.62
CA THR A 91 -20.43 -16.69 -9.43
C THR A 91 -21.68 -16.79 -8.58
N ALA A 92 -22.60 -15.85 -8.74
CA ALA A 92 -23.89 -15.86 -8.03
C ALA A 92 -24.80 -16.97 -8.56
N GLU A 93 -25.24 -17.86 -7.68
CA GLU A 93 -26.20 -18.92 -7.95
C GLU A 93 -27.34 -18.87 -6.93
N LYS A 94 -28.54 -18.44 -7.35
CA LYS A 94 -29.75 -18.42 -6.50
C LYS A 94 -29.55 -17.69 -5.15
N GLY A 95 -28.80 -16.59 -5.15
CA GLY A 95 -28.55 -15.77 -3.96
C GLY A 95 -27.34 -16.19 -3.11
N VAL A 96 -26.61 -17.23 -3.49
CA VAL A 96 -25.35 -17.65 -2.86
C VAL A 96 -24.23 -17.60 -3.89
N PHE A 97 -23.06 -17.10 -3.51
CA PHE A 97 -21.89 -17.06 -4.39
C PHE A 97 -21.14 -18.37 -4.31
N LYS A 98 -20.75 -18.97 -5.44
CA LYS A 98 -19.96 -20.20 -5.48
C LYS A 98 -18.69 -20.06 -6.28
N ALA A 99 -17.64 -20.76 -5.85
CA ALA A 99 -16.38 -20.84 -6.56
C ALA A 99 -15.79 -22.25 -6.50
N LYS A 100 -14.92 -22.58 -7.46
CA LYS A 100 -14.05 -23.75 -7.39
C LYS A 100 -12.62 -23.30 -7.18
N LEU A 101 -11.90 -23.95 -6.27
CA LEU A 101 -10.50 -23.67 -5.99
C LEU A 101 -9.70 -24.98 -6.03
N SER A 102 -8.70 -25.03 -6.91
CA SER A 102 -7.74 -26.14 -6.95
C SER A 102 -6.66 -25.90 -5.92
N ILE A 103 -6.49 -26.82 -4.98
CA ILE A 103 -5.51 -26.71 -3.89
C ILE A 103 -4.22 -27.43 -4.33
N PRO A 104 -3.08 -26.74 -4.46
CA PRO A 104 -1.81 -27.38 -4.78
C PRO A 104 -1.39 -28.42 -3.72
N ALA A 105 -0.73 -29.49 -4.16
CA ALA A 105 -0.33 -30.61 -3.30
C ALA A 105 0.61 -30.25 -2.13
N HIS A 106 1.29 -29.11 -2.20
CA HIS A 106 2.24 -28.64 -1.19
C HIS A 106 1.63 -27.67 -0.17
N VAL A 107 0.33 -27.36 -0.27
CA VAL A 107 -0.37 -26.46 0.65
C VAL A 107 -0.80 -27.22 1.91
N ASN A 108 -0.89 -26.53 3.05
CA ASN A 108 -1.31 -27.07 4.34
C ASN A 108 -2.55 -26.36 4.92
N VAL A 109 -2.72 -25.09 4.56
CA VAL A 109 -3.84 -24.25 4.98
C VAL A 109 -4.09 -23.20 3.91
N PHE A 110 -5.35 -22.84 3.70
CA PHE A 110 -5.69 -21.68 2.89
C PHE A 110 -6.69 -20.77 3.57
N TYR A 111 -6.69 -19.49 3.18
CA TYR A 111 -7.66 -18.49 3.62
C TYR A 111 -8.31 -17.84 2.40
N ILE A 112 -9.59 -17.49 2.52
CA ILE A 112 -10.30 -16.69 1.53
C ILE A 112 -10.50 -15.28 2.07
N ALA A 113 -10.07 -14.27 1.32
CA ALA A 113 -10.25 -12.87 1.65
C ALA A 113 -11.25 -12.25 0.69
N PHE A 114 -12.31 -11.63 1.22
CA PHE A 114 -13.33 -10.93 0.44
C PHE A 114 -13.21 -9.41 0.56
N ALA A 115 -13.39 -8.71 -0.54
CA ALA A 115 -13.46 -7.25 -0.56
C ALA A 115 -14.52 -6.76 -1.56
N ASN A 116 -15.06 -5.59 -1.29
CA ASN A 116 -15.82 -4.79 -2.25
C ASN A 116 -14.89 -4.26 -3.35
N GLU A 117 -15.32 -4.31 -4.60
CA GLU A 117 -14.58 -3.76 -5.75
C GLU A 117 -14.59 -2.22 -5.80
N VAL A 118 -15.58 -1.57 -5.18
CA VAL A 118 -15.83 -0.13 -5.30
C VAL A 118 -15.21 0.68 -4.16
N ASP A 119 -15.50 0.34 -2.90
CA ASP A 119 -15.05 1.10 -1.73
C ASP A 119 -13.96 0.38 -0.91
N GLY A 120 -13.64 -0.87 -1.25
CA GLY A 120 -12.64 -1.66 -0.57
C GLY A 120 -13.07 -2.20 0.81
N ALA A 121 -14.36 -2.13 1.17
CA ALA A 121 -14.91 -2.76 2.36
C ALA A 121 -14.57 -4.26 2.39
N LYS A 122 -14.16 -4.77 3.55
CA LYS A 122 -13.66 -6.16 3.70
C LYS A 122 -14.54 -6.95 4.63
N ASP A 123 -15.10 -8.06 4.15
CA ASP A 123 -15.59 -9.06 5.08
C ASP A 123 -14.39 -9.82 5.68
N ASN A 124 -14.20 -9.60 6.98
CA ASN A 124 -13.11 -10.16 7.76
C ASN A 124 -13.59 -11.21 8.77
N ASN A 125 -14.87 -11.62 8.73
CA ASN A 125 -15.45 -12.56 9.68
C ASN A 125 -15.16 -12.18 11.15
N LYS A 126 -15.44 -10.92 11.53
CA LYS A 126 -15.13 -10.36 12.85
C LYS A 126 -13.65 -10.49 13.23
N GLY A 127 -12.78 -10.22 12.26
CA GLY A 127 -11.32 -10.30 12.40
C GLY A 127 -10.75 -11.73 12.36
N GLN A 128 -11.56 -12.79 12.23
CA GLN A 128 -11.05 -14.16 12.18
C GLN A 128 -10.63 -14.61 10.76
N GLY A 129 -11.11 -13.92 9.72
CA GLY A 129 -11.00 -14.35 8.33
C GLY A 129 -11.70 -15.69 8.05
N TYR A 130 -11.50 -16.21 6.85
CA TYR A 130 -12.10 -17.47 6.39
C TYR A 130 -11.03 -18.52 6.11
N GLY A 131 -10.56 -19.20 7.16
CA GLY A 131 -9.45 -20.16 7.08
C GLY A 131 -9.90 -21.62 7.03
N PHE A 132 -9.22 -22.44 6.22
CA PHE A 132 -9.47 -23.87 6.10
C PHE A 132 -8.19 -24.67 6.28
N ALA A 133 -8.17 -25.51 7.31
CA ALA A 133 -7.12 -26.50 7.53
C ALA A 133 -7.23 -27.64 6.52
N LEU A 134 -6.09 -28.10 5.99
CA LEU A 134 -6.05 -29.30 5.17
C LEU A 134 -5.79 -30.54 6.01
N TYR A 135 -6.34 -31.66 5.55
CA TYR A 135 -6.29 -32.95 6.21
C TYR A 135 -5.38 -33.93 5.46
N GLN A 136 -4.94 -34.95 6.17
CA GLN A 136 -4.34 -36.14 5.59
C GLN A 136 -5.35 -36.83 4.66
N ALA A 137 -4.86 -37.70 3.77
CA ALA A 137 -5.70 -38.37 2.77
C ALA A 137 -6.88 -39.16 3.38
N ASP A 138 -6.76 -39.60 4.63
CA ASP A 138 -7.83 -40.30 5.36
C ASP A 138 -8.93 -39.36 5.93
N ARG A 139 -8.74 -38.04 5.82
CA ARG A 139 -9.61 -36.96 6.35
C ARG A 139 -9.86 -37.03 7.85
N LYS A 140 -9.01 -37.73 8.61
CA LYS A 140 -9.15 -37.87 10.07
C LYS A 140 -8.32 -36.87 10.84
N LYS A 141 -7.09 -36.60 10.37
CA LYS A 141 -6.14 -35.71 11.04
C LYS A 141 -5.76 -34.55 10.12
N ILE A 142 -5.57 -33.37 10.70
CA ILE A 142 -5.00 -32.22 10.00
C ILE A 142 -3.54 -32.51 9.61
N LEU A 143 -3.06 -31.88 8.55
CA LEU A 143 -1.65 -31.99 8.14
C LEU A 143 -0.72 -31.38 9.21
N PRO A 144 0.47 -31.97 9.44
CA PRO A 144 1.50 -31.34 10.27
C PRO A 144 1.90 -29.96 9.74
N GLY A 145 2.21 -29.02 10.65
CA GLY A 145 2.52 -27.62 10.34
C GLY A 145 1.31 -26.71 10.17
N THR A 146 0.09 -27.26 10.08
CA THR A 146 -1.13 -26.47 9.85
C THR A 146 -1.40 -25.48 10.98
N LYS A 147 -1.25 -25.85 12.25
CA LYS A 147 -1.48 -24.91 13.36
C LYS A 147 -0.43 -23.80 13.37
N GLY A 148 0.82 -24.15 13.08
CA GLY A 148 1.91 -23.20 12.93
C GLY A 148 1.62 -22.15 11.85
N ASN A 149 1.14 -22.57 10.68
CA ASN A 149 0.78 -21.65 9.60
C ASN A 149 -0.47 -20.81 9.89
N ILE A 150 -1.48 -21.34 10.60
CA ILE A 150 -2.61 -20.54 11.10
C ILE A 150 -2.10 -19.47 12.06
N GLY A 151 -1.18 -19.83 12.96
CA GLY A 151 -0.49 -18.87 13.81
C GLY A 151 0.24 -17.79 13.01
N LEU A 152 0.99 -18.17 11.97
CA LEU A 152 1.66 -17.20 11.09
C LEU A 152 0.69 -16.28 10.35
N VAL A 153 -0.50 -16.74 9.96
CA VAL A 153 -1.53 -15.85 9.39
C VAL A 153 -1.97 -14.84 10.44
N LYS A 154 -2.38 -15.27 11.64
CA LYS A 154 -2.81 -14.36 12.72
C LYS A 154 -1.70 -13.41 13.19
N GLY A 155 -0.44 -13.83 13.13
CA GLY A 155 0.68 -13.07 13.67
C GLY A 155 1.48 -12.26 12.65
N ARG A 156 1.61 -12.72 11.40
CA ARG A 156 2.55 -12.16 10.41
C ARG A 156 1.91 -11.86 9.06
N TYR A 157 0.98 -12.68 8.59
CA TYR A 157 0.38 -12.58 7.24
C TYR A 157 -1.07 -12.09 7.24
N ALA A 158 -1.53 -11.51 8.35
CA ALA A 158 -2.94 -11.24 8.62
C ALA A 158 -3.60 -10.36 7.54
N SER A 159 -2.88 -9.36 7.03
CA SER A 159 -3.35 -8.43 6.00
C SER A 159 -3.70 -9.10 4.68
N PHE A 160 -3.06 -10.23 4.34
CA PHE A 160 -3.32 -10.97 3.10
C PHE A 160 -4.57 -11.87 3.18
N ALA A 161 -5.08 -12.10 4.39
CA ALA A 161 -6.21 -12.99 4.65
C ALA A 161 -7.43 -12.27 5.25
N ASN A 162 -7.41 -10.94 5.30
CA ASN A 162 -8.38 -10.12 6.04
C ASN A 162 -8.55 -10.59 7.49
N VAL A 163 -7.45 -10.95 8.15
CA VAL A 163 -7.43 -11.38 9.55
C VAL A 163 -6.98 -10.21 10.42
N GLU A 164 -7.59 -10.05 11.59
CA GLU A 164 -7.12 -9.13 12.61
C GLU A 164 -5.88 -9.71 13.28
N ARG A 165 -4.83 -8.90 13.36
CA ARG A 165 -3.52 -9.37 13.80
C ARG A 165 -3.48 -9.61 15.31
N ASN A 166 -3.23 -10.86 15.72
CA ASN A 166 -3.12 -11.26 17.13
C ASN A 166 -1.88 -12.13 17.39
N PRO A 167 -0.75 -11.55 17.82
CA PRO A 167 0.48 -12.30 18.08
C PRO A 167 0.39 -13.29 19.24
N ALA A 168 -0.40 -12.97 20.27
CA ALA A 168 -0.50 -13.82 21.45
C ALA A 168 -1.25 -15.12 21.12
N GLU A 169 -2.37 -15.02 20.40
CA GLU A 169 -3.11 -16.18 19.89
C GLU A 169 -2.27 -16.97 18.89
N ALA A 170 -1.54 -16.28 18.00
CA ALA A 170 -0.63 -16.91 17.05
C ALA A 170 0.43 -17.78 17.77
N PHE A 171 1.01 -17.30 18.87
CA PHE A 171 1.97 -18.07 19.63
C PHE A 171 1.34 -19.28 20.34
N ALA A 172 0.13 -19.16 20.88
CA ALA A 172 -0.56 -20.31 21.47
C ALA A 172 -0.75 -21.45 20.45
N LEU A 173 -1.17 -21.13 19.23
CA LEU A 173 -1.32 -22.09 18.13
C LEU A 173 0.01 -22.73 17.71
N ILE A 174 1.09 -21.94 17.72
CA ILE A 174 2.45 -22.43 17.41
C ILE A 174 2.95 -23.38 18.51
N VAL A 175 2.67 -23.08 19.79
CA VAL A 175 2.99 -23.99 20.90
C VAL A 175 2.22 -25.30 20.77
N GLU A 176 0.93 -25.25 20.45
CA GLU A 176 0.14 -26.46 20.17
C GLU A 176 0.68 -27.26 18.98
N GLU A 177 1.15 -26.58 17.92
CA GLU A 177 1.84 -27.24 16.80
C GLU A 177 3.09 -27.97 17.28
N PHE A 178 3.87 -27.35 18.16
CA PHE A 178 5.09 -27.97 18.68
C PHE A 178 4.83 -29.15 19.62
N GLU A 179 3.70 -29.17 20.32
CA GLU A 179 3.26 -30.30 21.14
C GLU A 179 2.79 -31.46 20.26
N ALA A 180 1.99 -31.18 19.22
CA ALA A 180 1.47 -32.18 18.30
C ALA A 180 2.55 -32.71 17.33
N THR A 181 3.46 -31.83 16.90
CA THR A 181 4.51 -32.09 15.92
C THR A 181 5.85 -31.54 16.43
N PRO A 182 6.59 -32.27 17.28
CA PRO A 182 7.85 -31.76 17.85
C PRO A 182 8.91 -31.35 16.83
N SER A 183 8.91 -31.95 15.63
CA SER A 183 9.82 -31.58 14.54
C SER A 183 9.58 -30.16 13.98
N SER A 184 8.38 -29.60 14.14
CA SER A 184 8.06 -28.22 13.76
C SER A 184 8.90 -27.19 14.52
N ARG A 185 9.54 -27.56 15.64
CA ARG A 185 10.51 -26.69 16.33
C ARG A 185 11.78 -26.39 15.54
N LYS A 186 12.05 -27.15 14.47
CA LYS A 186 13.17 -26.86 13.55
C LYS A 186 12.77 -25.89 12.41
N ASP A 187 11.51 -25.46 12.37
CA ASP A 187 11.04 -24.53 11.34
C ASP A 187 11.62 -23.12 11.56
N PRO A 188 12.44 -22.59 10.63
CA PRO A 188 13.12 -21.31 10.81
C PRO A 188 12.15 -20.11 10.83
N VAL A 189 10.98 -20.21 10.20
CA VAL A 189 10.01 -19.10 10.18
C VAL A 189 9.24 -19.03 11.48
N LEU A 190 8.87 -20.18 12.06
CA LEU A 190 8.23 -20.23 13.39
C LEU A 190 9.20 -19.75 14.47
N LEU A 191 10.47 -20.15 14.37
CA LEU A 191 11.54 -19.69 15.25
C LEU A 191 11.72 -18.17 15.14
N SER A 192 11.86 -17.65 13.92
CA SER A 192 11.93 -16.21 13.64
C SER A 192 10.71 -15.46 14.17
N PHE A 193 9.51 -16.04 14.06
CA PHE A 193 8.29 -15.46 14.59
C PHE A 193 8.38 -15.28 16.11
N CYS A 194 8.70 -16.35 16.85
CA CYS A 194 8.86 -16.29 18.30
C CYS A 194 9.90 -15.26 18.72
N ALA A 195 11.04 -15.18 18.04
CA ALA A 195 12.10 -14.23 18.36
C ALA A 195 11.68 -12.77 18.14
N VAL A 196 11.18 -12.46 16.94
CA VAL A 196 10.82 -11.08 16.54
C VAL A 196 9.60 -10.58 17.31
N GLU A 197 8.54 -11.37 17.37
CA GLU A 197 7.33 -10.98 18.09
C GLU A 197 7.53 -10.99 19.60
N GLY A 198 8.30 -11.95 20.11
CA GLY A 198 8.66 -11.99 21.53
C GLY A 198 9.35 -10.70 21.96
N LYS A 199 10.39 -10.29 21.22
CA LYS A 199 11.09 -9.02 21.51
C LYS A 199 10.19 -7.81 21.32
N ARG A 200 9.47 -7.71 20.20
CA ARG A 200 8.66 -6.52 19.89
C ARG A 200 7.53 -6.29 20.88
N ASN A 201 6.88 -7.36 21.33
CA ASN A 201 5.75 -7.29 22.27
C ASN A 201 6.17 -7.54 23.73
N LYS A 202 7.48 -7.61 24.02
CA LYS A 202 8.02 -7.93 25.35
C LYS A 202 7.41 -9.21 25.97
N ASN A 203 7.17 -10.22 25.14
CA ASN A 203 6.60 -11.49 25.57
C ASN A 203 7.72 -12.48 25.94
N GLU A 204 7.95 -12.66 27.23
CA GLU A 204 9.03 -13.49 27.77
C GLU A 204 8.91 -14.96 27.38
N ALA A 205 7.69 -15.50 27.28
CA ALA A 205 7.48 -16.90 26.91
C ALA A 205 7.86 -17.17 25.44
N MET A 206 7.51 -16.25 24.52
CA MET A 206 7.96 -16.33 23.12
C MET A 206 9.48 -16.23 23.01
N VAL A 207 10.08 -15.31 23.77
CA VAL A 207 11.54 -15.15 23.82
C VAL A 207 12.21 -16.41 24.34
N ALA A 208 11.69 -17.00 25.43
CA ALA A 208 12.21 -18.23 26.00
C ALA A 208 12.12 -19.42 25.03
N GLU A 209 10.98 -19.59 24.34
CA GLU A 209 10.83 -20.66 23.35
C GLU A 209 11.79 -20.44 22.16
N ALA A 210 11.95 -19.20 21.67
CA ALA A 210 12.91 -18.89 20.61
C ALA A 210 14.36 -19.21 21.01
N LYS A 211 14.77 -18.88 22.25
CA LYS A 211 16.10 -19.24 22.78
C LYS A 211 16.28 -20.76 22.82
N LYS A 212 15.32 -21.48 23.39
CA LYS A 212 15.35 -22.94 23.46
C LYS A 212 15.48 -23.60 22.08
N MET A 213 14.76 -23.08 21.08
CA MET A 213 14.87 -23.56 19.70
C MET A 213 16.27 -23.29 19.13
N ALA A 214 16.81 -22.06 19.30
CA ALA A 214 18.15 -21.70 18.83
C ALA A 214 19.25 -22.53 19.51
N GLU A 215 19.17 -22.74 20.82
CA GLU A 215 20.09 -23.59 21.59
C GLU A 215 20.09 -25.02 21.07
N ALA A 216 18.92 -25.59 20.80
CA ALA A 216 18.80 -26.93 20.23
C ALA A 216 19.49 -27.05 18.86
N LEU A 217 19.39 -26.04 18.00
CA LEU A 217 20.11 -26.00 16.72
C LEU A 217 21.63 -25.93 16.91
N VAL A 218 22.11 -25.15 17.89
CA VAL A 218 23.56 -25.01 18.17
C VAL A 218 24.18 -26.30 18.72
N MET A 219 23.41 -27.05 19.53
CA MET A 219 23.82 -28.29 20.17
C MET A 219 23.68 -29.53 19.28
N ASP A 220 22.91 -29.46 18.19
CA ASP A 220 22.79 -30.55 17.23
C ASP A 220 24.09 -30.71 16.42
N ASN A 221 24.80 -31.83 16.64
CA ASN A 221 26.04 -32.14 15.91
C ASN A 221 25.81 -32.33 14.40
N LYS A 222 24.56 -32.59 13.98
CA LYS A 222 24.16 -32.70 12.58
C LYS A 222 23.61 -31.38 12.01
N ALA A 223 23.66 -30.29 12.77
CA ALA A 223 23.20 -28.98 12.32
C ALA A 223 23.88 -28.58 11.00
N SER A 224 23.05 -28.24 10.03
CA SER A 224 23.47 -27.66 8.77
C SER A 224 24.01 -26.23 8.98
N GLU A 225 24.62 -25.67 7.94
CA GLU A 225 25.00 -24.26 7.94
C GLU A 225 23.79 -23.34 8.17
N GLN A 226 22.65 -23.65 7.54
CA GLN A 226 21.41 -22.90 7.65
C GLN A 226 20.86 -22.93 9.08
N ASP A 227 20.94 -24.07 9.77
CA ASP A 227 20.50 -24.22 11.16
C ASP A 227 21.30 -23.30 12.10
N LEU A 228 22.63 -23.35 11.98
CA LEU A 228 23.52 -22.51 12.79
C LEU A 228 23.35 -21.02 12.47
N PHE A 229 23.14 -20.68 11.19
CA PHE A 229 22.86 -19.30 10.78
C PHE A 229 21.51 -18.81 11.31
N THR A 230 20.48 -19.66 11.34
CA THR A 230 19.17 -19.35 11.92
C THR A 230 19.28 -19.08 13.43
N ALA A 231 20.04 -19.91 14.15
CA ALA A 231 20.34 -19.67 15.57
C ALA A 231 21.09 -18.35 15.79
N TYR A 232 22.10 -18.06 14.95
CA TYR A 232 22.83 -16.78 14.99
C TYR A 232 21.91 -15.57 14.79
N GLN A 233 21.04 -15.59 13.77
CA GLN A 233 20.07 -14.53 13.52
C GLN A 233 19.12 -14.33 14.71
N THR A 234 18.75 -15.42 15.37
CA THR A 234 17.87 -15.40 16.55
C THR A 234 18.53 -14.75 17.74
N TYR A 235 19.76 -15.16 18.07
CA TYR A 235 20.53 -14.51 19.13
C TYR A 235 20.81 -13.04 18.84
N ARG A 236 21.03 -12.68 17.57
CA ARG A 236 21.12 -11.26 17.17
C ARG A 236 19.84 -10.50 17.45
N VAL A 237 18.69 -11.04 17.03
CA VAL A 237 17.39 -10.41 17.27
C VAL A 237 17.16 -10.26 18.77
N LEU A 238 17.49 -11.25 19.59
CA LEU A 238 17.27 -11.25 21.03
C LEU A 238 18.35 -10.53 21.85
N ASP A 239 19.36 -9.93 21.22
CA ASP A 239 20.52 -9.30 21.86
C ASP A 239 21.34 -10.23 22.79
N GLU A 240 21.39 -11.52 22.48
CA GLU A 240 22.09 -12.57 23.26
C GLU A 240 23.61 -12.57 23.02
N LYS A 241 24.29 -11.51 23.50
CA LYS A 241 25.72 -11.27 23.26
C LYS A 241 26.62 -12.44 23.69
N ALA A 242 26.31 -13.07 24.82
CA ALA A 242 27.11 -14.18 25.35
C ALA A 242 27.10 -15.43 24.44
N ALA A 243 25.97 -15.68 23.76
CA ALA A 243 25.84 -16.80 22.82
C ALA A 243 26.39 -16.47 21.43
N LEU A 244 26.37 -15.19 21.02
CA LEU A 244 26.77 -14.76 19.68
C LEU A 244 28.25 -14.96 19.38
N ALA A 245 29.15 -14.57 20.29
CA ALA A 245 30.59 -14.63 20.06
C ALA A 245 31.10 -16.05 19.75
N PRO A 246 30.88 -17.06 20.63
CA PRO A 246 31.35 -18.42 20.36
C PRO A 246 30.66 -19.06 19.15
N LEU A 247 29.38 -18.74 18.89
CA LEU A 247 28.68 -19.25 17.72
C LEU A 247 29.24 -18.66 16.42
N THR A 248 29.57 -17.36 16.41
CA THR A 248 30.18 -16.66 15.26
C THR A 248 31.50 -17.31 14.87
N GLU A 249 32.38 -17.55 15.85
CA GLU A 249 33.66 -18.23 15.63
C GLU A 249 33.45 -19.65 15.10
N LYS A 250 32.55 -20.42 15.71
CA LYS A 250 32.20 -21.79 15.27
C LYS A 250 31.73 -21.80 13.82
N ILE A 251 30.83 -20.90 13.43
CA ILE A 251 30.29 -20.82 12.07
C ILE A 251 31.39 -20.40 11.09
N LYS A 252 32.14 -19.33 11.36
CA LYS A 252 33.17 -18.83 10.43
C LYS A 252 34.31 -19.82 10.22
N LYS A 253 34.69 -20.57 11.26
CA LYS A 253 35.70 -21.63 11.16
C LYS A 253 35.22 -22.78 10.27
N LYS A 254 33.94 -23.17 10.38
CA LYS A 254 33.36 -24.29 9.61
C LYS A 254 32.96 -23.88 8.19
N TYR A 255 32.49 -22.64 8.00
CA TYR A 255 31.95 -22.09 6.76
C TYR A 255 32.55 -20.71 6.43
N PRO A 256 33.84 -20.63 6.08
CA PRO A 256 34.54 -19.35 5.87
C PRO A 256 34.06 -18.55 4.65
N LYS A 257 33.29 -19.17 3.75
CA LYS A 257 32.63 -18.53 2.60
C LYS A 257 31.09 -18.60 2.69
N GLY A 258 30.61 -18.86 3.91
CA GLY A 258 29.24 -19.25 4.20
C GLY A 258 28.22 -18.12 4.33
N LEU A 259 26.99 -18.47 4.69
CA LEU A 259 25.84 -17.59 4.95
C LEU A 259 26.20 -16.43 5.88
N LEU A 260 26.89 -16.71 7.00
CA LEU A 260 27.25 -15.67 7.96
C LEU A 260 28.20 -14.63 7.35
N VAL A 261 29.26 -15.09 6.68
CA VAL A 261 30.25 -14.20 6.04
C VAL A 261 29.60 -13.39 4.91
N ARG A 262 28.71 -14.01 4.13
CA ARG A 262 27.91 -13.31 3.11
C ARG A 262 26.98 -12.27 3.74
N SER A 263 26.31 -12.61 4.84
CA SER A 263 25.40 -11.72 5.56
C SER A 263 26.11 -10.49 6.12
N GLU A 264 27.29 -10.64 6.72
CA GLU A 264 28.08 -9.52 7.24
C GLU A 264 28.55 -8.59 6.11
N LYS A 265 28.94 -9.15 4.96
CA LYS A 265 29.29 -8.36 3.78
C LYS A 265 28.08 -7.61 3.21
N MET A 266 26.91 -8.24 3.16
CA MET A 266 25.67 -7.57 2.76
C MET A 266 25.31 -6.42 3.71
N GLU A 267 25.48 -6.61 5.02
CA GLU A 267 25.24 -5.59 6.04
C GLU A 267 26.22 -4.42 5.91
N ALA A 268 27.51 -4.69 5.76
CA ALA A 268 28.53 -3.66 5.51
C ALA A 268 28.22 -2.84 4.25
N LEU A 269 27.80 -3.51 3.18
CA LEU A 269 27.42 -2.84 1.94
C LEU A 269 26.19 -1.94 2.11
N SER A 270 25.18 -2.42 2.84
CA SER A 270 23.97 -1.65 3.12
C SER A 270 24.25 -0.37 3.92
N MET A 271 25.27 -0.39 4.79
CA MET A 271 25.65 0.76 5.63
C MET A 271 26.61 1.73 4.93
N GLU A 272 27.39 1.25 3.95
CA GLU A 272 28.31 2.10 3.20
C GLU A 272 27.53 3.17 2.41
N LYS A 273 28.09 4.37 2.28
CA LYS A 273 27.48 5.48 1.52
C LYS A 273 28.31 5.84 0.30
N ASP A 274 29.62 5.62 0.35
CA ASP A 274 30.51 5.86 -0.78
C ASP A 274 30.31 4.80 -1.87
N LEU A 275 29.99 5.26 -3.09
CA LEU A 275 29.67 4.37 -4.20
C LEU A 275 30.87 3.50 -4.62
N SER A 276 32.09 4.04 -4.59
CA SER A 276 33.29 3.30 -4.99
C SER A 276 33.60 2.18 -3.98
N LYS A 277 33.46 2.46 -2.68
CA LYS A 277 33.57 1.44 -1.63
C LYS A 277 32.47 0.40 -1.72
N LYS A 278 31.23 0.79 -2.04
CA LYS A 278 30.14 -0.16 -2.30
C LYS A 278 30.46 -1.12 -3.45
N VAL A 279 31.04 -0.61 -4.54
CA VAL A 279 31.45 -1.44 -5.68
C VAL A 279 32.48 -2.48 -5.24
N ALA A 280 33.52 -2.07 -4.52
CA ALA A 280 34.55 -3.00 -4.02
C ALA A 280 33.95 -4.06 -3.07
N LEU A 281 33.05 -3.66 -2.17
CA LEU A 281 32.33 -4.59 -1.28
C LEU A 281 31.46 -5.58 -2.07
N TYR A 282 30.75 -5.10 -3.09
CA TYR A 282 29.93 -5.95 -3.96
C TYR A 282 30.78 -6.94 -4.75
N GLU A 283 31.88 -6.51 -5.34
CA GLU A 283 32.78 -7.39 -6.09
C GLU A 283 33.31 -8.51 -5.17
N SER A 284 33.73 -8.15 -3.95
CA SER A 284 34.12 -9.12 -2.94
C SER A 284 33.00 -10.09 -2.53
N LEU A 285 31.76 -9.61 -2.42
CA LEU A 285 30.59 -10.43 -2.12
C LEU A 285 30.21 -11.36 -3.28
N SER A 286 30.21 -10.84 -4.50
CA SER A 286 29.84 -11.58 -5.72
C SER A 286 30.80 -12.72 -6.06
N ALA A 287 32.03 -12.67 -5.53
CA ALA A 287 33.01 -13.76 -5.63
C ALA A 287 32.72 -14.94 -4.68
N LEU A 288 31.76 -14.81 -3.76
CA LEU A 288 31.33 -15.89 -2.85
C LEU A 288 30.25 -16.78 -3.52
N PRO A 289 30.10 -18.04 -3.08
CA PRO A 289 29.12 -18.95 -3.65
C PRO A 289 27.68 -18.52 -3.28
N PHE A 290 26.78 -18.49 -4.27
CA PHE A 290 25.34 -18.31 -4.11
C PHE A 290 24.59 -19.38 -4.91
N THR A 291 23.62 -20.02 -4.27
CA THR A 291 22.67 -20.90 -4.97
C THR A 291 21.70 -20.07 -5.82
N ALA A 292 21.01 -20.72 -6.75
CA ALA A 292 19.98 -20.06 -7.56
C ALA A 292 18.88 -19.40 -6.71
N ALA A 293 18.51 -20.04 -5.58
CA ALA A 293 17.50 -19.52 -4.66
C ALA A 293 18.00 -18.32 -3.82
N GLU A 294 19.31 -18.17 -3.62
CA GLU A 294 19.88 -17.07 -2.84
C GLU A 294 20.25 -15.85 -3.70
N LYS A 295 20.50 -16.03 -5.01
CA LYS A 295 20.81 -14.93 -5.93
C LYS A 295 19.82 -13.75 -5.86
N PRO A 296 18.51 -13.95 -5.69
CA PRO A 296 17.57 -12.86 -5.48
C PRO A 296 17.92 -11.91 -4.33
N ALA A 297 18.58 -12.39 -3.27
CA ALA A 297 19.00 -11.54 -2.15
C ALA A 297 20.01 -10.46 -2.56
N LEU A 298 20.76 -10.68 -3.65
CA LEU A 298 21.71 -9.70 -4.18
C LEU A 298 21.03 -8.58 -4.98
N GLN A 299 19.77 -8.75 -5.40
CA GLN A 299 19.11 -7.77 -6.25
C GLN A 299 18.99 -6.41 -5.57
N GLY A 300 18.73 -6.37 -4.26
CA GLY A 300 18.70 -5.12 -3.48
C GLY A 300 20.01 -4.35 -3.53
N VAL A 301 21.13 -5.07 -3.33
CA VAL A 301 22.49 -4.54 -3.40
C VAL A 301 22.78 -3.96 -4.79
N VAL A 302 22.53 -4.76 -5.82
CA VAL A 302 22.85 -4.40 -7.20
C VAL A 302 21.98 -3.22 -7.68
N SER A 303 20.73 -3.16 -7.22
CA SER A 303 19.85 -2.02 -7.45
C SER A 303 20.38 -0.73 -6.81
N SER A 304 20.97 -0.81 -5.61
CA SER A 304 21.59 0.34 -4.96
C SER A 304 22.80 0.85 -5.76
N LEU A 305 23.60 -0.04 -6.33
CA LEU A 305 24.74 0.33 -7.18
C LEU A 305 24.27 1.02 -8.46
N ALA A 306 23.34 0.39 -9.20
CA ALA A 306 22.78 0.96 -10.41
C ALA A 306 22.14 2.33 -10.14
N SER A 307 21.39 2.49 -9.04
CA SER A 307 20.83 3.80 -8.66
C SER A 307 21.92 4.85 -8.39
N GLY A 308 23.02 4.46 -7.73
CA GLY A 308 24.16 5.36 -7.50
C GLY A 308 24.83 5.83 -8.81
N PHE A 309 24.97 4.95 -9.80
CA PHE A 309 25.51 5.33 -11.12
C PHE A 309 24.51 6.13 -11.95
N LEU A 310 23.21 5.85 -11.84
CA LEU A 310 22.15 6.68 -12.43
C LEU A 310 22.22 8.12 -11.92
N MET A 311 22.35 8.32 -10.61
CA MET A 311 22.49 9.67 -10.03
C MET A 311 23.73 10.41 -10.54
N LYS A 312 24.82 9.70 -10.84
CA LYS A 312 26.04 10.24 -11.45
C LYS A 312 25.96 10.36 -12.97
N LYS A 313 24.86 9.92 -13.60
CA LYS A 313 24.67 9.82 -15.05
C LYS A 313 25.75 8.99 -15.75
N ASP A 314 26.30 8.00 -15.05
CA ASP A 314 27.25 7.03 -15.59
C ASP A 314 26.47 5.85 -16.19
N TRP A 315 26.04 6.04 -17.44
CA TRP A 315 25.18 5.08 -18.14
C TRP A 315 25.82 3.71 -18.35
N PRO A 316 27.11 3.57 -18.72
CA PRO A 316 27.75 2.27 -18.84
C PRO A 316 27.74 1.47 -17.54
N ASN A 317 28.06 2.09 -16.40
CA ASN A 317 28.00 1.40 -15.11
C ASN A 317 26.56 1.19 -14.64
N PHE A 318 25.65 2.11 -14.91
CA PHE A 318 24.22 1.90 -14.68
C PHE A 318 23.74 0.63 -15.38
N GLU A 319 24.00 0.47 -16.68
CA GLU A 319 23.61 -0.71 -17.46
C GLU A 319 24.31 -1.99 -16.95
N LYS A 320 25.60 -1.92 -16.60
CA LYS A 320 26.37 -3.03 -16.02
C LYS A 320 25.68 -3.59 -14.77
N TYR A 321 25.29 -2.72 -13.84
CA TYR A 321 24.65 -3.13 -12.59
C TYR A 321 23.13 -3.32 -12.73
N LEU A 322 22.48 -2.78 -13.76
CA LEU A 322 21.06 -3.07 -14.03
C LEU A 322 20.87 -4.49 -14.60
N SER A 323 21.82 -4.97 -15.39
CA SER A 323 21.76 -6.25 -16.10
C SER A 323 21.36 -7.46 -15.23
N PRO A 324 22.02 -7.75 -14.09
CA PRO A 324 21.75 -8.94 -13.28
C PRO A 324 20.45 -8.87 -12.45
N ILE A 325 19.71 -7.75 -12.48
CA ILE A 325 18.41 -7.65 -11.80
C ILE A 325 17.39 -8.48 -12.58
N THR A 326 16.79 -9.48 -11.93
CA THR A 326 15.80 -10.38 -12.54
C THR A 326 14.36 -10.02 -12.17
N ASP A 327 14.15 -9.28 -11.07
CA ASP A 327 12.85 -8.67 -10.76
C ASP A 327 12.49 -7.65 -11.84
N LYS A 328 11.55 -8.05 -12.70
CA LYS A 328 11.12 -7.28 -13.88
C LYS A 328 10.46 -5.95 -13.49
N ILE A 329 9.69 -5.89 -12.40
CA ILE A 329 9.03 -4.65 -11.95
C ILE A 329 10.10 -3.66 -11.49
N ARG A 330 11.04 -4.13 -10.67
CA ARG A 330 12.15 -3.31 -10.19
C ARG A 330 13.00 -2.80 -11.35
N LYS A 331 13.39 -3.69 -12.26
CA LYS A 331 14.20 -3.33 -13.43
C LYS A 331 13.48 -2.32 -14.34
N ALA A 332 12.20 -2.53 -14.61
CA ALA A 332 11.38 -1.60 -15.39
C ALA A 332 11.30 -0.22 -14.72
N SER A 333 11.07 -0.18 -13.41
CA SER A 333 10.99 1.08 -12.65
C SER A 333 12.31 1.86 -12.67
N MET A 334 13.44 1.17 -12.56
CA MET A 334 14.78 1.79 -12.64
C MET A 334 15.08 2.32 -14.05
N LEU A 335 14.72 1.56 -15.09
CA LEU A 335 14.82 2.00 -16.49
C LEU A 335 13.97 3.24 -16.74
N ASN A 336 12.71 3.27 -16.27
CA ASN A 336 11.86 4.44 -16.45
C ASN A 336 12.38 5.65 -15.66
N SER A 337 12.93 5.44 -14.46
CA SER A 337 13.57 6.51 -13.69
C SER A 337 14.79 7.09 -14.43
N ALA A 338 15.60 6.24 -15.07
CA ALA A 338 16.70 6.68 -15.92
C ALA A 338 16.19 7.48 -17.12
N ALA A 339 15.14 6.97 -17.80
CA ALA A 339 14.50 7.67 -18.91
C ALA A 339 13.97 9.06 -18.49
N TRP A 340 13.23 9.14 -17.39
CA TRP A 340 12.72 10.41 -16.87
C TRP A 340 13.84 11.42 -16.58
N SER A 341 14.95 10.95 -15.99
CA SER A 341 16.13 11.80 -15.72
C SER A 341 16.82 12.34 -16.99
N LEU A 342 16.59 11.70 -18.13
CA LEU A 342 17.13 12.06 -19.45
C LEU A 342 16.18 12.94 -20.25
N CYS A 343 14.87 12.66 -20.26
CA CYS A 343 13.89 13.46 -21.00
C CYS A 343 13.40 14.71 -20.26
N GLY A 344 13.66 14.83 -18.95
CA GLY A 344 13.36 16.01 -18.13
C GLY A 344 11.92 16.07 -17.61
N GLU A 345 11.73 16.92 -16.60
CA GLU A 345 10.42 17.22 -15.98
C GLU A 345 9.60 18.13 -16.92
N GLY A 346 8.88 17.50 -17.85
CA GLY A 346 8.03 18.19 -18.82
C GLY A 346 8.73 18.54 -20.14
N ILE A 347 8.05 19.33 -20.96
CA ILE A 347 8.42 19.63 -22.36
C ILE A 347 9.13 20.98 -22.54
N VAL A 348 9.13 21.84 -21.52
CA VAL A 348 9.67 23.22 -21.60
C VAL A 348 11.20 23.23 -21.61
N LYS A 349 11.84 22.34 -20.83
CA LYS A 349 13.30 22.28 -20.74
C LYS A 349 13.87 21.57 -21.97
N GLU A 350 14.82 22.18 -22.67
CA GLU A 350 15.52 21.51 -23.76
C GLU A 350 16.41 20.37 -23.23
N VAL A 351 16.53 19.31 -24.03
CA VAL A 351 17.45 18.18 -23.78
C VAL A 351 18.17 17.85 -25.08
N SER A 352 19.35 17.24 -24.98
CA SER A 352 20.10 16.83 -26.15
C SER A 352 19.37 15.72 -26.92
N THR A 353 19.55 15.65 -28.24
CA THR A 353 19.02 14.55 -29.06
C THR A 353 19.54 13.19 -28.58
N ALA A 354 20.79 13.13 -28.10
CA ALA A 354 21.38 11.92 -27.56
C ALA A 354 20.64 11.45 -26.29
N ASP A 355 20.33 12.36 -25.37
CA ASP A 355 19.58 12.04 -24.16
C ASP A 355 18.14 11.63 -24.48
N ALA A 356 17.49 12.29 -25.45
CA ALA A 356 16.13 11.93 -25.88
C ALA A 356 16.08 10.51 -26.47
N VAL A 357 17.07 10.14 -27.30
CA VAL A 357 17.18 8.79 -27.87
C VAL A 357 17.46 7.75 -26.80
N LEU A 358 18.36 8.04 -25.86
CA LEU A 358 18.66 7.14 -24.75
C LEU A 358 17.46 6.97 -23.81
N SER A 359 16.73 8.05 -23.54
CA SER A 359 15.48 8.03 -22.78
C SER A 359 14.44 7.13 -23.44
N ALA A 360 14.23 7.30 -24.75
CA ALA A 360 13.29 6.47 -25.51
C ALA A 360 13.67 4.98 -25.44
N LYS A 361 14.97 4.65 -25.53
CA LYS A 361 15.48 3.27 -25.36
C LYS A 361 15.09 2.71 -23.98
N TYR A 362 15.40 3.42 -22.89
CA TYR A 362 15.13 2.93 -21.55
C TYR A 362 13.64 2.84 -21.23
N SER A 363 12.87 3.87 -21.58
CA SER A 363 11.43 3.87 -21.34
C SER A 363 10.73 2.75 -22.12
N LYS A 364 11.11 2.51 -23.38
CA LYS A 364 10.57 1.37 -24.15
C LYS A 364 10.87 0.02 -23.50
N GLN A 365 12.11 -0.19 -23.02
CA GLN A 365 12.46 -1.41 -22.29
C GLN A 365 11.63 -1.58 -21.00
N SER A 366 11.33 -0.48 -20.30
CA SER A 366 10.47 -0.52 -19.11
C SER A 366 9.05 -0.98 -19.45
N ILE A 367 8.45 -0.43 -20.52
CA ILE A 367 7.12 -0.80 -21.00
C ILE A 367 7.09 -2.27 -21.41
N ASP A 368 8.10 -2.76 -22.15
CA ASP A 368 8.15 -4.13 -22.62
C ASP A 368 8.26 -5.14 -21.48
N LEU A 369 9.04 -4.82 -20.44
CA LEU A 369 9.12 -5.63 -19.22
C LEU A 369 7.76 -5.76 -18.52
N ILE A 370 7.03 -4.64 -18.36
CA ILE A 370 5.70 -4.68 -17.73
C ILE A 370 4.68 -5.41 -18.61
N LYS A 371 4.68 -5.18 -19.93
CA LYS A 371 3.84 -5.95 -20.86
C LYS A 371 4.12 -7.45 -20.78
N SER A 372 5.39 -7.85 -20.61
CA SER A 372 5.75 -9.27 -20.44
C SER A 372 5.18 -9.87 -19.15
N LEU A 373 5.10 -9.09 -18.07
CA LEU A 373 4.47 -9.51 -16.81
C LEU A 373 2.95 -9.58 -16.96
N GLN A 374 2.35 -8.60 -17.64
CA GLN A 374 0.90 -8.57 -17.88
C GLN A 374 0.43 -9.76 -18.74
N ALA A 375 1.29 -10.25 -19.64
CA ALA A 375 1.05 -11.42 -20.48
C ALA A 375 1.51 -12.75 -19.86
N ALA A 376 2.07 -12.73 -18.63
CA ALA A 376 2.59 -13.92 -18.00
C ALA A 376 1.48 -14.93 -17.71
N LYS A 377 1.68 -16.18 -18.15
CA LYS A 377 0.79 -17.31 -17.88
C LYS A 377 1.33 -18.23 -16.79
N ASN A 378 2.64 -18.24 -16.58
CA ASN A 378 3.28 -19.10 -15.60
C ASN A 378 3.24 -18.43 -14.23
N ARG A 379 2.78 -19.16 -13.21
CA ARG A 379 2.68 -18.63 -11.84
C ARG A 379 4.02 -18.15 -11.27
N ALA A 380 5.12 -18.78 -11.68
CA ALA A 380 6.48 -18.44 -11.26
C ALA A 380 6.96 -17.05 -11.71
N ASP A 381 6.32 -16.46 -12.73
CA ASP A 381 6.63 -15.11 -13.20
C ASP A 381 5.91 -14.03 -12.39
N ILE A 382 4.94 -14.42 -11.55
CA ILE A 382 4.12 -13.50 -10.74
C ILE A 382 4.67 -13.49 -9.31
N PRO A 383 4.85 -12.32 -8.67
CA PRO A 383 5.26 -12.25 -7.27
C PRO A 383 4.37 -13.09 -6.35
N PHE A 384 4.95 -13.77 -5.36
CA PHE A 384 4.21 -14.66 -4.45
C PHE A 384 3.10 -13.92 -3.68
N ASN A 385 3.30 -12.63 -3.40
CA ASN A 385 2.39 -11.77 -2.66
C ASN A 385 1.31 -11.09 -3.53
N LYS A 386 1.15 -11.52 -4.79
CA LYS A 386 0.13 -11.01 -5.71
C LYS A 386 -0.59 -12.15 -6.41
N SER A 387 -1.87 -11.95 -6.70
CA SER A 387 -2.61 -12.81 -7.62
C SER A 387 -2.39 -12.40 -9.08
N PRO A 388 -2.66 -13.29 -10.06
CA PRO A 388 -2.62 -12.93 -11.48
C PRO A 388 -3.47 -11.72 -11.87
N LYS A 389 -4.72 -11.63 -11.41
CA LYS A 389 -5.62 -10.48 -11.67
C LYS A 389 -5.05 -9.21 -11.06
N GLN A 390 -4.58 -9.26 -9.81
CA GLN A 390 -3.95 -8.11 -9.17
C GLN A 390 -2.69 -7.66 -9.91
N MET A 391 -1.86 -8.59 -10.39
CA MET A 391 -0.69 -8.24 -11.18
C MET A 391 -1.08 -7.57 -12.50
N LYS A 392 -2.13 -8.04 -13.17
CA LYS A 392 -2.65 -7.44 -14.41
C LYS A 392 -3.21 -6.03 -14.16
N GLU A 393 -3.89 -5.82 -13.03
CA GLU A 393 -4.38 -4.51 -12.58
C GLU A 393 -3.23 -3.56 -12.27
N ASP A 394 -2.28 -3.98 -11.43
CA ASP A 394 -1.11 -3.19 -11.04
C ASP A 394 -0.27 -2.78 -12.25
N SER A 395 -0.16 -3.68 -13.25
CA SER A 395 0.56 -3.43 -14.50
C SER A 395 -0.02 -2.22 -15.26
N LYS A 396 -1.32 -1.95 -15.15
CA LYS A 396 -1.94 -0.80 -15.84
C LYS A 396 -1.39 0.52 -15.31
N ALA A 397 -1.20 0.65 -13.99
CA ALA A 397 -0.64 1.84 -13.39
C ALA A 397 0.81 2.09 -13.85
N TYR A 398 1.64 1.04 -13.85
CA TYR A 398 3.01 1.12 -14.38
C TYR A 398 3.03 1.49 -15.86
N LEU A 399 2.21 0.83 -16.69
CA LEU A 399 2.14 1.12 -18.12
C LEU A 399 1.72 2.56 -18.39
N GLY A 400 0.78 3.10 -17.62
CA GLY A 400 0.37 4.49 -17.74
C GLY A 400 1.55 5.45 -17.52
N MET A 401 2.18 5.36 -16.35
CA MET A 401 3.32 6.20 -15.98
C MET A 401 4.50 6.07 -16.96
N PHE A 402 4.82 4.84 -17.39
CA PHE A 402 5.93 4.60 -18.31
C PHE A 402 5.60 5.07 -19.73
N SER A 403 4.34 4.99 -20.16
CA SER A 403 3.89 5.47 -21.47
C SER A 403 4.00 6.99 -21.57
N ASP A 404 3.69 7.73 -20.51
CA ASP A 404 3.88 9.19 -20.46
C ASP A 404 5.36 9.57 -20.62
N THR A 405 6.27 8.92 -19.88
CA THR A 405 7.72 9.12 -20.05
C THR A 405 8.19 8.80 -21.48
N TYR A 406 7.65 7.73 -22.07
CA TYR A 406 7.99 7.35 -23.43
C TYR A 406 7.47 8.36 -24.46
N ALA A 407 6.24 8.86 -24.28
CA ALA A 407 5.64 9.87 -25.15
C ALA A 407 6.47 11.16 -25.18
N VAL A 408 6.94 11.64 -24.01
CA VAL A 408 7.87 12.78 -23.93
C VAL A 408 9.15 12.50 -24.73
N SER A 409 9.71 11.30 -24.60
CA SER A 409 10.93 10.91 -25.31
C SER A 409 10.72 10.84 -26.83
N LEU A 410 9.59 10.31 -27.27
CA LEU A 410 9.19 10.24 -28.69
C LEU A 410 8.98 11.64 -29.27
N TYR A 411 8.28 12.51 -28.55
CA TYR A 411 8.08 13.91 -28.94
C TYR A 411 9.42 14.61 -29.19
N ARG A 412 10.37 14.47 -28.25
CA ARG A 412 11.71 15.08 -28.34
C ARG A 412 12.57 14.51 -29.47
N THR A 413 12.22 13.34 -30.01
CA THR A 413 12.88 12.76 -31.19
C THR A 413 12.11 13.01 -32.49
N GLY A 414 11.10 13.90 -32.47
CA GLY A 414 10.31 14.28 -33.64
C GLY A 414 9.22 13.27 -34.02
N LYS A 415 8.98 12.25 -33.21
CA LYS A 415 8.00 11.18 -33.46
C LYS A 415 6.63 11.54 -32.88
N TYR A 416 6.04 12.62 -33.38
CA TYR A 416 4.85 13.23 -32.78
C TYR A 416 3.61 12.31 -32.80
N THR A 417 3.39 11.56 -33.88
CA THR A 417 2.25 10.63 -33.98
C THR A 417 2.35 9.51 -32.95
N GLU A 418 3.52 8.88 -32.81
CA GLU A 418 3.75 7.84 -31.80
C GLU A 418 3.62 8.42 -30.38
N ALA A 419 4.17 9.61 -30.13
CA ALA A 419 4.03 10.29 -28.84
C ALA A 419 2.56 10.52 -28.48
N LEU A 420 1.76 11.00 -29.44
CA LEU A 420 0.33 11.22 -29.27
C LEU A 420 -0.40 9.92 -28.92
N GLU A 421 -0.11 8.80 -29.58
CA GLU A 421 -0.76 7.51 -29.32
C GLU A 421 -0.52 7.00 -27.89
N TYR A 422 0.73 7.02 -27.43
CA TYR A 422 1.08 6.59 -26.07
C TYR A 422 0.48 7.52 -25.01
N GLN A 423 0.50 8.83 -25.25
CA GLN A 423 -0.09 9.81 -24.34
C GLN A 423 -1.62 9.65 -24.29
N GLN A 424 -2.27 9.46 -25.45
CA GLN A 424 -3.72 9.26 -25.52
C GLN A 424 -4.17 8.08 -24.67
N ALA A 425 -3.52 6.92 -24.86
CA ALA A 425 -3.86 5.71 -24.13
C ALA A 425 -3.74 5.92 -22.61
N TYR A 426 -2.71 6.64 -22.17
CA TYR A 426 -2.54 6.96 -20.75
C TYR A 426 -3.64 7.91 -20.24
N ASN A 427 -3.85 9.05 -20.89
CA ASN A 427 -4.85 10.03 -20.47
C ASN A 427 -6.28 9.45 -20.47
N GLU A 428 -6.61 8.57 -21.40
CA GLU A 428 -7.89 7.85 -21.41
C GLU A 428 -8.06 6.96 -20.16
N THR A 429 -7.00 6.25 -19.74
CA THR A 429 -7.06 5.44 -18.50
C THR A 429 -7.28 6.31 -17.26
N GLN A 430 -6.74 7.53 -17.25
CA GLN A 430 -6.92 8.51 -16.17
C GLN A 430 -8.16 9.38 -16.36
N LYS A 431 -8.96 9.14 -17.42
CA LYS A 431 -10.12 9.96 -17.79
C LYS A 431 -9.80 11.46 -17.90
N PHE A 432 -8.56 11.79 -18.30
CA PHE A 432 -8.05 13.16 -18.41
C PHE A 432 -8.12 13.95 -17.09
N SER A 433 -7.94 13.30 -15.94
CA SER A 433 -8.01 13.97 -14.63
C SER A 433 -6.77 14.78 -14.25
N ASP A 434 -5.64 14.58 -14.92
CA ASP A 434 -4.35 15.22 -14.60
C ASP A 434 -4.01 16.32 -15.64
N PRO A 435 -4.04 17.61 -15.25
CA PRO A 435 -3.73 18.72 -16.15
C PRO A 435 -2.35 18.66 -16.80
N GLU A 436 -1.33 18.13 -16.11
CA GLU A 436 0.05 18.15 -16.63
C GLU A 436 0.20 17.22 -17.85
N THR A 437 -0.43 16.05 -17.77
CA THR A 437 -0.41 15.06 -18.84
C THR A 437 -1.36 15.46 -19.97
N ASN A 438 -2.47 16.13 -19.64
CA ASN A 438 -3.38 16.73 -20.60
C ASN A 438 -2.67 17.82 -21.45
N GLU A 439 -1.83 18.63 -20.81
CA GLU A 439 -1.04 19.65 -21.51
C GLU A 439 -0.08 19.03 -22.53
N ARG A 440 0.66 17.99 -22.12
CA ARG A 440 1.50 17.21 -23.05
C ARG A 440 0.69 16.65 -24.20
N TYR A 441 -0.47 16.05 -23.90
CA TYR A 441 -1.36 15.50 -24.92
C TYR A 441 -1.78 16.55 -25.96
N CYS A 442 -2.24 17.72 -25.54
CA CYS A 442 -2.64 18.80 -26.44
C CYS A 442 -1.48 19.34 -27.30
N ILE A 443 -0.26 19.35 -26.77
CA ILE A 443 0.92 19.77 -27.52
C ILE A 443 1.34 18.72 -28.54
N TYR A 444 1.25 17.43 -28.20
CA TYR A 444 1.51 16.35 -29.14
C TYR A 444 0.43 16.31 -30.23
N LEU A 445 -0.82 16.57 -29.87
CA LEU A 445 -1.95 16.63 -30.78
C LEU A 445 -1.77 17.74 -31.82
N GLU A 446 -1.36 18.93 -31.39
CA GLU A 446 -1.07 20.04 -32.30
C GLU A 446 0.03 19.70 -33.29
N LYS A 447 1.14 19.10 -32.81
CA LYS A 447 2.28 18.74 -33.68
C LYS A 447 1.98 17.58 -34.62
N ALA A 448 1.15 16.62 -34.20
CA ALA A 448 0.86 15.42 -34.97
C ALA A 448 -0.32 15.56 -35.93
N LYS A 449 -1.37 16.30 -35.54
CA LYS A 449 -2.64 16.41 -36.29
C LYS A 449 -3.00 17.84 -36.71
N GLY A 450 -2.44 18.85 -36.07
CA GLY A 450 -2.66 20.26 -36.40
C GLY A 450 -3.43 21.03 -35.33
N GLY A 451 -3.49 22.35 -35.53
CA GLY A 451 -4.06 23.27 -34.54
C GLY A 451 -5.56 23.09 -34.30
N LYS A 452 -6.33 22.70 -35.33
CA LYS A 452 -7.78 22.58 -35.24
C LYS A 452 -8.22 21.44 -34.33
N GLU A 453 -7.56 20.30 -34.42
CA GLU A 453 -7.78 19.14 -33.58
C GLU A 453 -7.36 19.42 -32.12
N ALA A 454 -6.24 20.13 -31.95
CA ALA A 454 -5.78 20.55 -30.63
C ALA A 454 -6.76 21.54 -29.97
N GLU A 455 -7.24 22.53 -30.71
CA GLU A 455 -8.23 23.51 -30.25
C GLU A 455 -9.53 22.84 -29.77
N ALA A 456 -10.09 21.90 -30.56
CA ALA A 456 -11.29 21.18 -30.17
C ALA A 456 -11.11 20.33 -28.90
N MET A 457 -9.92 19.75 -28.70
CA MET A 457 -9.62 19.03 -27.47
C MET A 457 -9.45 19.98 -26.28
N LEU A 458 -8.75 21.11 -26.47
CA LEU A 458 -8.56 22.13 -25.45
C LEU A 458 -9.89 22.66 -24.97
N GLU A 459 -10.82 22.99 -25.87
CA GLU A 459 -12.19 23.38 -25.55
C GLU A 459 -12.86 22.35 -24.63
N LYS A 460 -12.83 21.07 -25.03
CA LYS A 460 -13.38 19.97 -24.23
C LYS A 460 -12.76 19.86 -22.83
N LEU A 461 -11.45 20.06 -22.70
CA LEU A 461 -10.75 19.99 -21.41
C LEU A 461 -11.06 21.20 -20.53
N ILE A 462 -11.15 22.39 -21.13
CA ILE A 462 -11.53 23.63 -20.42
C ILE A 462 -12.95 23.49 -19.88
N THR A 463 -13.93 23.09 -20.70
CA THR A 463 -15.32 22.88 -20.27
C THR A 463 -15.46 21.80 -19.18
N LYS A 464 -14.52 20.84 -19.12
CA LYS A 464 -14.46 19.84 -18.06
C LYS A 464 -13.76 20.32 -16.78
N GLY A 465 -13.14 21.49 -16.78
CA GLY A 465 -12.31 21.97 -15.68
C GLY A 465 -11.01 21.19 -15.51
N ALA A 466 -10.50 20.58 -16.60
CA ALA A 466 -9.30 19.73 -16.60
C ALA A 466 -8.10 20.40 -17.30
N ALA A 467 -8.17 21.71 -17.54
CA ALA A 467 -7.16 22.48 -18.26
C ALA A 467 -6.29 23.33 -17.31
N SER A 468 -4.96 23.27 -17.50
CA SER A 468 -3.96 24.19 -16.97
C SER A 468 -4.00 25.56 -17.66
N GLU A 469 -3.37 26.56 -17.05
CA GLU A 469 -3.20 27.90 -17.66
C GLU A 469 -2.43 27.86 -18.99
N ALA A 470 -1.45 26.96 -19.11
CA ALA A 470 -0.71 26.78 -20.35
C ALA A 470 -1.62 26.27 -21.48
N MET A 471 -2.55 25.35 -21.18
CA MET A 471 -3.56 24.90 -22.14
C MET A 471 -4.54 26.01 -22.52
N LYS A 472 -5.00 26.83 -21.57
CA LYS A 472 -5.85 28.00 -21.87
C LYS A 472 -5.13 29.01 -22.78
N THR A 473 -3.84 29.24 -22.53
CA THR A 473 -2.98 30.06 -23.38
C THR A 473 -2.85 29.46 -24.79
N GLN A 474 -2.65 28.15 -24.89
CA GLN A 474 -2.59 27.43 -26.17
C GLN A 474 -3.92 27.57 -26.94
N PHE A 475 -5.06 27.46 -26.24
CA PHE A 475 -6.40 27.61 -26.82
C PHE A 475 -6.60 28.99 -27.42
N VAL A 476 -6.31 30.07 -26.66
CA VAL A 476 -6.45 31.44 -27.15
C VAL A 476 -5.61 31.67 -28.41
N ARG A 477 -4.35 31.21 -28.43
CA ARG A 477 -3.47 31.31 -29.61
C ARG A 477 -4.05 30.59 -30.82
N LEU A 478 -4.55 29.36 -30.64
CA LEU A 478 -5.11 28.56 -31.74
C LEU A 478 -6.42 29.16 -32.28
N PHE A 479 -7.29 29.63 -31.37
CA PHE A 479 -8.55 30.28 -31.73
C PHE A 479 -8.31 31.58 -32.51
N GLN A 480 -7.31 32.38 -32.12
CA GLN A 480 -6.90 33.59 -32.86
C GLN A 480 -6.40 33.27 -34.27
N ALA A 481 -5.65 32.19 -34.44
CA ALA A 481 -5.12 31.77 -35.75
C ALA A 481 -6.23 31.49 -36.79
N ASN A 482 -7.47 31.28 -36.33
CA ASN A 482 -8.66 31.15 -37.18
C ASN A 482 -9.31 32.52 -37.56
N ASN A 483 -8.55 33.62 -37.54
CA ASN A 483 -8.98 35.00 -37.80
C ASN A 483 -9.95 35.61 -36.76
N SER A 484 -9.92 35.12 -35.52
CA SER A 484 -10.71 35.69 -34.43
C SER A 484 -9.93 36.77 -33.68
N PRO A 485 -10.53 37.94 -33.36
CA PRO A 485 -9.91 38.92 -32.48
C PRO A 485 -9.59 38.31 -31.10
N GLU A 486 -8.48 38.71 -30.49
CA GLU A 486 -8.08 38.26 -29.13
C GLU A 486 -9.20 38.43 -28.10
N ALA A 487 -9.92 39.55 -28.15
CA ALA A 487 -11.05 39.81 -27.27
C ALA A 487 -12.19 38.79 -27.43
N ALA A 488 -12.39 38.24 -28.63
CA ALA A 488 -13.37 37.18 -28.86
C ALA A 488 -12.91 35.84 -28.28
N ALA A 489 -11.63 35.50 -28.47
CA ALA A 489 -11.03 34.30 -27.89
C ALA A 489 -11.12 34.30 -26.36
N GLN A 490 -10.79 35.43 -25.72
CA GLN A 490 -10.87 35.56 -24.26
C GLN A 490 -12.31 35.48 -23.74
N ARG A 491 -13.27 36.09 -24.44
CA ARG A 491 -14.70 35.98 -24.08
C ARG A 491 -15.18 34.54 -24.17
N TYR A 492 -14.76 33.82 -25.21
CA TYR A 492 -15.15 32.42 -25.38
C TYR A 492 -14.54 31.54 -24.29
N LEU A 493 -13.24 31.69 -24.00
CA LEU A 493 -12.57 31.04 -22.87
C LEU A 493 -13.31 31.27 -21.55
N ASN A 494 -13.64 32.52 -21.23
CA ASN A 494 -14.37 32.85 -20.01
C ASN A 494 -15.72 32.13 -19.92
N ASN A 495 -16.45 31.98 -21.04
CA ASN A 495 -17.71 31.25 -21.07
C ASN A 495 -17.51 29.75 -20.81
N LEU A 496 -16.48 29.14 -21.40
CA LEU A 496 -16.14 27.74 -21.16
C LEU A 496 -15.78 27.50 -19.69
N GLU A 497 -15.06 28.44 -19.05
CA GLU A 497 -14.73 28.35 -17.62
C GLU A 497 -15.96 28.51 -16.71
N LEU A 498 -16.92 29.37 -17.08
CA LEU A 498 -18.20 29.47 -16.38
C LEU A 498 -19.00 28.16 -16.49
N GLU A 499 -19.01 27.55 -17.67
CA GLU A 499 -19.64 26.24 -17.88
C GLU A 499 -18.93 25.15 -17.06
N ALA A 500 -17.60 25.14 -17.02
CA ALA A 500 -16.83 24.21 -16.21
C ALA A 500 -17.15 24.32 -14.72
N LYS A 501 -17.26 25.55 -14.20
CA LYS A 501 -17.67 25.80 -12.81
C LYS A 501 -19.09 25.30 -12.54
N ALA A 502 -20.02 25.54 -13.46
CA ALA A 502 -21.39 25.04 -13.35
C ALA A 502 -21.45 23.51 -13.35
N ASN A 503 -20.74 22.86 -14.28
CA ASN A 503 -20.62 21.41 -14.38
C ASN A 503 -20.02 20.80 -13.11
N LYS A 504 -18.93 21.40 -12.60
CA LYS A 504 -18.30 20.96 -11.35
C LYS A 504 -19.26 21.07 -10.16
N LYS A 505 -19.99 22.18 -10.05
CA LYS A 505 -20.99 22.39 -9.00
C LYS A 505 -22.10 21.33 -9.08
N GLU A 506 -22.58 20.99 -10.27
CA GLU A 506 -23.59 19.95 -10.46
C GLU A 506 -23.07 18.54 -10.13
N GLU A 507 -21.83 18.22 -10.52
CA GLU A 507 -21.18 16.96 -10.13
C GLU A 507 -20.98 16.85 -8.61
N LEU A 508 -20.62 17.94 -7.95
CA LEU A 508 -20.56 17.99 -6.50
C LEU A 508 -21.94 17.82 -5.88
N ARG A 509 -22.98 18.47 -6.41
CA ARG A 509 -24.35 18.30 -5.93
C ARG A 509 -24.80 16.84 -5.97
N LYS A 510 -24.47 16.10 -7.02
CA LYS A 510 -24.75 14.64 -7.11
C LYS A 510 -24.03 13.80 -6.06
N LYS A 511 -22.86 14.26 -5.59
CA LYS A 511 -22.06 13.62 -4.54
C LYS A 511 -22.45 14.07 -3.13
N MET A 512 -23.39 15.00 -3.01
CA MET A 512 -23.85 15.49 -1.73
C MET A 512 -24.51 14.35 -0.96
N ILE A 513 -24.04 14.14 0.27
CA ILE A 513 -24.56 13.14 1.19
C ILE A 513 -25.47 13.81 2.21
N ASP A 514 -26.19 13.00 2.97
CA ASP A 514 -27.00 13.50 4.09
C ASP A 514 -26.82 12.62 5.32
N ARG A 515 -25.64 12.73 5.95
CA ARG A 515 -25.25 11.92 7.10
C ARG A 515 -25.27 12.75 8.38
N GLU A 516 -25.73 12.17 9.48
CA GLU A 516 -25.63 12.82 10.78
C GLU A 516 -24.15 13.13 11.11
N ALA A 517 -23.88 14.34 11.63
CA ALA A 517 -22.56 14.72 12.12
C ALA A 517 -22.47 14.36 13.60
N PRO A 518 -21.57 13.44 14.01
CA PRO A 518 -21.35 13.17 15.43
C PRO A 518 -20.98 14.45 16.17
N ASP A 519 -21.73 14.80 17.23
CA ASP A 519 -21.39 15.95 18.05
C ASP A 519 -20.08 15.71 18.82
N PHE A 520 -19.36 16.78 19.10
CA PHE A 520 -18.14 16.75 19.89
C PHE A 520 -17.96 18.05 20.64
N LYS A 521 -17.07 18.01 21.63
CA LYS A 521 -16.67 19.14 22.45
C LYS A 521 -15.18 19.04 22.70
N LEU A 522 -14.40 19.89 22.04
CA LEU A 522 -12.94 19.90 22.10
C LEU A 522 -12.45 21.28 22.54
N ARG A 523 -11.23 21.33 23.08
CA ARG A 523 -10.54 22.60 23.35
C ARG A 523 -9.70 23.00 22.15
N ASN A 524 -9.70 24.29 21.84
CA ASN A 524 -8.78 24.86 20.87
C ASN A 524 -7.44 25.25 21.51
N LEU A 525 -6.47 25.67 20.69
CA LEU A 525 -5.14 26.10 21.16
C LEU A 525 -5.16 27.36 22.04
N LYS A 526 -6.28 28.09 22.10
CA LYS A 526 -6.49 29.22 23.04
C LYS A 526 -7.09 28.77 24.38
N GLY A 527 -7.36 27.48 24.54
CA GLY A 527 -8.02 26.91 25.72
C GLY A 527 -9.54 27.07 25.71
N GLU A 528 -10.12 27.65 24.66
CA GLU A 528 -11.56 27.83 24.49
C GLU A 528 -12.20 26.51 24.09
N GLU A 529 -13.40 26.26 24.59
CA GLU A 529 -14.13 25.05 24.29
C GLU A 529 -15.08 25.28 23.11
N VAL A 530 -15.02 24.40 22.12
CA VAL A 530 -15.82 24.48 20.90
C VAL A 530 -16.65 23.21 20.81
N ALA A 531 -17.98 23.37 20.75
CA ALA A 531 -18.93 22.29 20.51
C ALA A 531 -19.51 22.40 19.11
N LEU A 532 -19.59 21.29 18.35
CA LEU A 532 -20.15 21.34 16.99
C LEU A 532 -21.62 21.78 17.01
N SER A 533 -22.39 21.29 17.97
CA SER A 533 -23.78 21.69 18.20
C SER A 533 -23.99 23.20 18.41
N SER A 534 -22.98 23.92 18.92
CA SER A 534 -23.04 25.39 19.08
C SER A 534 -22.96 26.16 17.75
N LEU A 535 -22.56 25.48 16.67
CA LEU A 535 -22.39 26.06 15.33
C LEU A 535 -23.58 25.77 14.41
N LYS A 536 -24.69 25.22 14.93
CA LYS A 536 -25.91 24.98 14.13
C LYS A 536 -26.38 26.28 13.46
N GLY A 537 -26.82 26.18 12.20
CA GLY A 537 -27.15 27.32 11.35
C GLY A 537 -25.97 27.87 10.54
N LYS A 538 -24.75 27.39 10.77
CA LYS A 538 -23.56 27.69 9.97
C LYS A 538 -23.12 26.49 9.14
N VAL A 539 -22.39 26.75 8.06
CA VAL A 539 -21.63 25.72 7.35
C VAL A 539 -20.30 25.54 8.08
N VAL A 540 -19.98 24.31 8.49
CA VAL A 540 -18.77 24.01 9.26
C VAL A 540 -17.87 23.07 8.45
N ILE A 541 -16.63 23.50 8.22
CA ILE A 541 -15.60 22.70 7.57
C ILE A 541 -14.73 22.10 8.68
N LEU A 542 -14.70 20.77 8.76
CA LEU A 542 -13.83 20.02 9.65
C LEU A 542 -12.66 19.46 8.82
N ASP A 543 -11.41 19.75 9.19
CA ASP A 543 -10.23 19.21 8.53
C ASP A 543 -9.38 18.41 9.54
N PHE A 544 -9.37 17.09 9.42
CA PHE A 544 -8.63 16.18 10.30
C PHE A 544 -7.18 16.06 9.85
N TRP A 545 -6.23 16.31 10.75
CA TRP A 545 -4.80 16.40 10.42
C TRP A 545 -3.89 16.01 11.60
N ALA A 546 -2.57 15.99 11.36
CA ALA A 546 -1.53 15.81 12.38
C ALA A 546 -0.21 16.47 11.92
N THR A 547 0.67 16.85 12.86
CA THR A 547 1.94 17.54 12.53
C THR A 547 2.92 16.67 11.71
N TRP A 548 2.86 15.36 11.91
CA TRP A 548 3.67 14.38 11.18
C TRP A 548 3.14 14.06 9.77
N CYS A 549 1.90 14.47 9.44
CA CYS A 549 1.24 14.14 8.18
C CYS A 549 1.76 15.00 7.02
N GLY A 550 2.55 14.42 6.12
CA GLY A 550 3.07 15.09 4.92
C GLY A 550 1.98 15.69 4.01
N PRO A 551 0.99 14.89 3.56
CA PRO A 551 -0.09 15.38 2.70
C PRO A 551 -0.96 16.48 3.35
N CYS A 552 -1.18 16.43 4.67
CA CYS A 552 -1.93 17.45 5.40
C CYS A 552 -1.23 18.80 5.26
N LYS A 553 0.08 18.84 5.56
CA LYS A 553 0.90 20.04 5.42
C LYS A 553 0.93 20.58 3.99
N ALA A 554 0.92 19.71 2.99
CA ALA A 554 0.83 20.11 1.59
C ALA A 554 -0.52 20.78 1.24
N SER A 555 -1.61 20.43 1.94
CA SER A 555 -2.95 20.99 1.71
C SER A 555 -3.22 22.34 2.39
N PHE A 556 -2.44 22.69 3.42
CA PHE A 556 -2.68 23.88 4.25
C PHE A 556 -2.61 25.21 3.51
N PRO A 557 -1.69 25.43 2.54
CA PRO A 557 -1.74 26.64 1.72
C PRO A 557 -3.09 26.83 1.01
N GLY A 558 -3.71 25.74 0.54
CA GLY A 558 -5.05 25.78 -0.06
C GLY A 558 -6.13 26.09 0.95
N MET A 559 -6.10 25.44 2.11
CA MET A 559 -7.07 25.68 3.19
C MET A 559 -7.00 27.09 3.75
N GLN A 560 -5.80 27.66 3.88
CA GLN A 560 -5.61 29.06 4.27
C GLN A 560 -6.27 30.00 3.26
N LYS A 561 -6.05 29.79 1.95
CA LYS A 561 -6.72 30.58 0.90
C LYS A 561 -8.24 30.41 0.95
N SER A 562 -8.77 29.20 1.18
CA SER A 562 -10.21 28.97 1.32
C SER A 562 -10.82 29.67 2.54
N LEU A 563 -10.10 29.68 3.66
CA LEU A 563 -10.47 30.41 4.87
C LEU A 563 -10.49 31.92 4.60
N GLU A 564 -9.45 32.45 3.97
CA GLU A 564 -9.35 33.87 3.60
C GLU A 564 -10.44 34.31 2.62
N ALA A 565 -10.75 33.48 1.62
CA ALA A 565 -11.83 33.71 0.67
C ALA A 565 -13.22 33.71 1.34
N SER A 566 -13.35 33.06 2.50
CA SER A 566 -14.59 32.97 3.28
C SER A 566 -14.65 33.97 4.44
N LYS A 567 -13.65 34.84 4.61
CA LYS A 567 -13.56 35.74 5.79
C LYS A 567 -14.76 36.66 5.99
N ASP A 568 -15.40 37.07 4.89
CA ASP A 568 -16.58 37.95 4.90
C ASP A 568 -17.90 37.17 5.06
N ARG A 569 -17.83 35.83 5.14
CA ARG A 569 -18.97 34.94 5.33
C ARG A 569 -19.14 34.53 6.79
N SER A 570 -19.93 35.29 7.52
CA SER A 570 -20.25 35.01 8.93
C SER A 570 -20.98 33.67 9.17
N ASP A 571 -21.54 33.09 8.10
CA ASP A 571 -22.24 31.80 8.08
C ASP A 571 -21.32 30.59 7.83
N VAL A 572 -20.00 30.79 7.75
CA VAL A 572 -19.00 29.74 7.49
C VAL A 572 -17.98 29.68 8.63
N VAL A 573 -17.61 28.47 9.05
CA VAL A 573 -16.60 28.24 10.11
C VAL A 573 -15.66 27.12 9.70
N PHE A 574 -14.35 27.32 9.87
CA PHE A 574 -13.32 26.30 9.67
C PHE A 574 -12.78 25.83 11.02
N LEU A 575 -12.76 24.52 11.24
CA LEU A 575 -12.19 23.86 12.41
C LEU A 575 -11.17 22.82 11.95
N PHE A 576 -9.92 22.95 12.42
CA PHE A 576 -8.84 22.03 12.08
C PHE A 576 -8.65 21.08 13.26
N ILE A 577 -9.00 19.81 13.09
CA ILE A 577 -9.00 18.82 14.17
C ILE A 577 -7.65 18.09 14.16
N ASP A 578 -6.79 18.43 15.12
CA ASP A 578 -5.51 17.73 15.33
C ASP A 578 -5.80 16.37 15.99
N THR A 579 -5.39 15.29 15.33
CA THR A 579 -5.71 13.91 15.70
C THR A 579 -4.54 12.98 15.42
N TRP A 580 -4.51 11.82 16.06
CA TRP A 580 -3.44 10.82 15.97
C TRP A 580 -2.04 11.35 16.32
N GLU A 581 -1.97 12.51 16.96
CA GLU A 581 -0.73 13.11 17.44
C GLU A 581 -0.17 12.26 18.59
N LYS A 582 1.15 12.05 18.61
CA LYS A 582 1.83 11.15 19.56
C LYS A 582 2.91 11.92 20.34
N GLY A 583 3.18 11.46 21.56
CA GLY A 583 4.13 12.10 22.49
C GLY A 583 3.45 13.00 23.52
N ASP A 584 4.24 13.50 24.48
CA ASP A 584 3.73 14.17 25.69
C ASP A 584 3.38 15.66 25.46
N ASN A 585 3.86 16.29 24.39
CA ASN A 585 3.74 17.74 24.13
C ASN A 585 2.94 18.07 22.84
N LYS A 586 1.86 17.32 22.59
CA LYS A 586 1.06 17.41 21.35
C LYS A 586 0.58 18.83 21.03
N GLU A 587 -0.04 19.48 22.02
CA GLU A 587 -0.62 20.83 21.89
C GLU A 587 0.43 21.87 21.52
N LYS A 588 1.60 21.79 22.17
CA LYS A 588 2.74 22.66 21.88
C LYS A 588 3.27 22.43 20.46
N ALA A 589 3.41 21.18 20.04
CA ALA A 589 3.89 20.85 18.70
C ALA A 589 2.93 21.38 17.61
N ALA A 590 1.62 21.23 17.80
CA ALA A 590 0.61 21.78 16.91
C ALA A 590 0.67 23.32 16.88
N ALA A 591 0.72 23.98 18.04
CA ALA A 591 0.80 25.43 18.14
C ALA A 591 2.05 26.01 17.44
N GLU A 592 3.23 25.46 17.74
CA GLU A 592 4.49 25.89 17.12
C GLU A 592 4.46 25.69 15.59
N PHE A 593 3.86 24.60 15.11
CA PHE A 593 3.72 24.35 13.68
C PHE A 593 2.83 25.41 13.01
N ILE A 594 1.68 25.73 13.58
CA ILE A 594 0.74 26.71 13.04
C ILE A 594 1.34 28.12 13.05
N GLU A 595 1.96 28.52 14.15
CA GLU A 595 2.60 29.82 14.31
C GLU A 595 3.77 29.98 13.33
N LYS A 596 4.66 28.99 13.24
CA LYS A 596 5.82 29.01 12.34
C LYS A 596 5.43 29.18 10.88
N ASN A 597 4.30 28.62 10.46
CA ASN A 597 3.81 28.69 9.08
C ASN A 597 2.77 29.80 8.87
N GLN A 598 2.49 30.61 9.90
CA GLN A 598 1.59 31.78 9.84
C GLN A 598 0.15 31.44 9.40
N TYR A 599 -0.37 30.28 9.82
CA TYR A 599 -1.74 29.89 9.52
C TYR A 599 -2.74 30.46 10.53
N ASN A 600 -3.89 30.94 10.04
CA ASN A 600 -4.96 31.51 10.86
C ASN A 600 -6.00 30.44 11.27
N PHE A 601 -5.53 29.25 11.60
CA PHE A 601 -6.38 28.08 11.80
C PHE A 601 -6.94 28.03 13.23
N ASN A 602 -8.24 27.79 13.36
CA ASN A 602 -8.84 27.40 14.64
C ASN A 602 -8.60 25.90 14.84
N VAL A 603 -7.49 25.57 15.53
CA VAL A 603 -7.08 24.19 15.77
C VAL A 603 -7.69 23.67 17.07
N LEU A 604 -8.39 22.54 16.98
CA LEU A 604 -9.02 21.82 18.07
C LEU A 604 -8.28 20.50 18.31
N MET A 605 -8.04 20.15 19.57
CA MET A 605 -7.20 19.02 19.95
C MET A 605 -8.04 17.77 20.27
N ASP A 606 -8.03 16.76 19.40
CA ASP A 606 -8.62 15.43 19.64
C ASP A 606 -7.60 14.49 20.33
N ASN A 607 -7.14 14.89 21.52
CA ASN A 607 -6.04 14.22 22.24
C ASN A 607 -6.25 12.71 22.50
N ASP A 608 -7.52 12.28 22.59
CA ASP A 608 -7.97 10.91 22.86
C ASP A 608 -8.31 10.11 21.59
N ASP A 609 -8.17 10.69 20.40
CA ASP A 609 -8.54 10.08 19.12
C ASP A 609 -10.03 9.61 19.07
N LYS A 610 -10.92 10.27 19.83
CA LYS A 610 -12.35 9.90 19.91
C LYS A 610 -13.16 10.52 18.78
N VAL A 611 -12.90 11.78 18.45
CA VAL A 611 -13.64 12.48 17.39
C VAL A 611 -13.31 11.87 16.05
N VAL A 612 -12.02 11.65 15.75
CA VAL A 612 -11.56 10.95 14.53
C VAL A 612 -12.19 9.56 14.39
N GLY A 613 -12.32 8.82 15.50
CA GLY A 613 -12.95 7.50 15.53
C GLY A 613 -14.47 7.57 15.28
N SER A 614 -15.17 8.54 15.89
CA SER A 614 -16.61 8.72 15.69
C SER A 614 -16.98 9.11 14.26
N TYR A 615 -16.11 9.86 13.58
CA TYR A 615 -16.25 10.21 12.17
C TYR A 615 -15.79 9.11 11.21
N LYS A 616 -15.25 7.99 11.74
CA LYS A 616 -14.70 6.85 11.00
C LYS A 616 -13.65 7.26 9.97
N VAL A 617 -12.73 8.14 10.37
CA VAL A 617 -11.63 8.59 9.51
C VAL A 617 -10.61 7.46 9.39
N GLU A 618 -10.34 7.02 8.16
CA GLU A 618 -9.39 5.93 7.87
C GLU A 618 -8.02 6.44 7.40
N GLY A 619 -7.90 7.74 7.09
CA GLY A 619 -6.66 8.39 6.69
C GLY A 619 -6.76 9.91 6.79
N ILE A 620 -5.62 10.59 6.85
CA ILE A 620 -5.55 12.06 6.90
C ILE A 620 -4.70 12.62 5.74
N PRO A 621 -5.04 13.81 5.19
CA PRO A 621 -6.13 14.68 5.64
C PRO A 621 -7.51 14.13 5.24
N THR A 622 -8.51 14.34 6.08
CA THR A 622 -9.92 14.07 5.73
C THR A 622 -10.76 15.29 6.09
N LYS A 623 -11.59 15.74 5.14
CA LYS A 623 -12.43 16.92 5.27
C LYS A 623 -13.90 16.53 5.30
N PHE A 624 -14.64 17.12 6.22
CA PHE A 624 -16.09 17.08 6.25
C PHE A 624 -16.66 18.48 6.13
N ILE A 625 -17.69 18.65 5.32
CA ILE A 625 -18.48 19.88 5.29
C ILE A 625 -19.85 19.56 5.86
N VAL A 626 -20.15 20.20 6.99
CA VAL A 626 -21.42 20.13 7.71
C VAL A 626 -22.28 21.31 7.27
N GLY A 627 -23.52 21.03 6.85
CA GLY A 627 -24.49 22.03 6.45
C GLY A 627 -25.14 22.74 7.64
N LYS A 628 -25.95 23.77 7.34
CA LYS A 628 -26.64 24.59 8.35
C LYS A 628 -27.62 23.80 9.23
N ASP A 629 -28.13 22.69 8.71
CA ASP A 629 -28.98 21.72 9.40
C ASP A 629 -28.22 20.82 10.39
N GLY A 630 -26.89 20.94 10.45
CA GLY A 630 -26.02 20.13 11.32
C GLY A 630 -25.68 18.76 10.75
N ARG A 631 -25.97 18.49 9.47
CA ARG A 631 -25.67 17.21 8.82
C ARG A 631 -24.49 17.34 7.87
N ILE A 632 -23.68 16.29 7.78
CA ILE A 632 -22.57 16.18 6.84
C ILE A 632 -23.13 16.13 5.41
N LYS A 633 -22.70 17.08 4.60
CA LYS A 633 -23.06 17.21 3.17
C LYS A 633 -21.96 16.72 2.24
N PHE A 634 -20.70 16.79 2.67
CA PHE A 634 -19.57 16.27 1.91
C PHE A 634 -18.53 15.62 2.80
N MET A 635 -17.82 14.65 2.22
CA MET A 635 -16.63 14.00 2.78
C MET A 635 -15.59 13.90 1.68
N SER A 636 -14.35 14.33 1.96
CA SER A 636 -13.22 14.23 1.03
C SER A 636 -12.00 13.66 1.77
N VAL A 637 -11.36 12.65 1.21
CA VAL A 637 -10.19 11.97 1.80
C VAL A 637 -8.98 12.23 0.92
N GLY A 638 -7.88 12.65 1.53
CA GLY A 638 -6.61 12.93 0.87
C GLY A 638 -6.48 14.37 0.36
N PHE A 639 -5.47 14.58 -0.50
CA PHE A 639 -5.14 15.87 -1.08
C PHE A 639 -4.70 15.69 -2.54
N ASN A 640 -5.34 16.42 -3.45
CA ASN A 640 -5.15 16.31 -4.90
C ASN A 640 -4.66 17.62 -5.55
N GLY A 641 -4.01 18.50 -4.78
CA GLY A 641 -3.48 19.78 -5.27
C GLY A 641 -4.23 21.01 -4.76
N THR A 642 -3.52 22.14 -4.71
CA THR A 642 -3.95 23.38 -4.03
C THR A 642 -5.10 24.09 -4.73
N GLU A 643 -5.00 24.33 -6.04
CA GLU A 643 -6.01 25.09 -6.79
C GLU A 643 -7.34 24.32 -6.86
N THR A 644 -7.27 23.01 -7.15
CA THR A 644 -8.44 22.12 -7.12
C THR A 644 -9.15 22.17 -5.77
N LEU A 645 -8.40 22.19 -4.65
CA LEU A 645 -8.96 22.24 -3.31
C LEU A 645 -9.74 23.54 -3.07
N ILE A 646 -9.22 24.69 -3.49
CA ILE A 646 -9.88 25.99 -3.25
C ILE A 646 -11.23 26.05 -3.94
N GLU A 647 -11.27 25.66 -5.21
CA GLU A 647 -12.50 25.65 -6.01
C GLU A 647 -13.51 24.64 -5.48
N GLU A 648 -13.06 23.43 -5.12
CA GLU A 648 -13.93 22.38 -4.57
C GLU A 648 -14.53 22.78 -3.23
N VAL A 649 -13.71 23.31 -2.30
CA VAL A 649 -14.20 23.75 -0.99
C VAL A 649 -15.18 24.90 -1.14
N ALA A 650 -14.90 25.89 -1.99
CA ALA A 650 -15.83 27.00 -2.24
C ALA A 650 -17.17 26.50 -2.79
N ALA A 651 -17.16 25.64 -3.81
CA ALA A 651 -18.38 25.09 -4.39
C ALA A 651 -19.18 24.22 -3.40
N MET A 652 -18.49 23.43 -2.57
CA MET A 652 -19.14 22.64 -1.52
C MET A 652 -19.74 23.51 -0.41
N ILE A 653 -19.07 24.60 -0.02
CA ILE A 653 -19.61 25.57 0.95
C ILE A 653 -20.89 26.21 0.39
N ASP A 654 -20.89 26.61 -0.87
CA ASP A 654 -22.07 27.19 -1.51
C ASP A 654 -23.24 26.20 -1.55
N LEU A 655 -23.00 24.96 -1.97
CA LEU A 655 -24.02 23.91 -1.96
C LEU A 655 -24.53 23.59 -0.55
N ALA A 656 -23.65 23.51 0.44
CA ALA A 656 -24.04 23.29 1.84
C ALA A 656 -24.83 24.48 2.42
N SER A 657 -24.62 25.68 1.88
CA SER A 657 -25.34 26.91 2.27
C SER A 657 -26.75 26.99 1.68
N GLU A 658 -27.02 26.28 0.57
CA GLU A 658 -28.34 26.17 -0.07
C GLU A 658 -29.33 25.35 0.79
N VAL A 659 -28.83 24.49 1.69
CA VAL A 659 -29.65 23.70 2.61
C VAL A 659 -30.13 24.56 3.77
N LYS A 660 -31.45 24.63 3.96
CA LYS A 660 -32.06 25.38 5.07
C LYS A 660 -31.89 24.65 6.41
N PRO A 661 -31.76 25.39 7.54
CA PRO A 661 -31.51 24.82 8.88
C PRO A 661 -32.61 23.92 9.43
#